data_AF-A0A1D2JJA4-F1
#
_entry.id   AF-A0A1D2JJA4-F1
#
_cell.length_a   1.000
_cell.length_b   1.000
_cell.length_c   1.000
_cell.angle_alpha   90.00
_cell.angle_beta   90.00
_cell.angle_gamma   90.00
#
_symmetry.space_group_name_H-M   'P 1'
#
loop_
_entity.id
_entity.type
_entity.pdbx_description
1 polymer ?
#
loop_
_entity_poly.entity_id
_entity_poly.type
_entity_poly.pdbx_seq_one_letter_code
_entity_poly.pdbx_strand_id
1 'polypeptide(L)'
;MASHTTIMSLLRREFAPVSWRASVAKSGFRAYSTHVLIGFPSSRRRAIQQRQFPTQNVCLNQIQSFSNTLQRRYPGDSDTFDPSQIERESDSVDVCIVGGGPAGLAAAIQLKKIANEAGNEDFRVILLEKAGEIGDHIMSGNVLEPSAINELLPDWLSEHNPSRFEHATPAKSDRMRFLTSKHAFPIPCPPQMNNHGNYIISLSQLCKWLGERAEEVGVEIYPGFAASEVLYKSDGSVKGVATNDLGIGRDGKPKDSFERGMEFHARVTLLAEGCHGSLTKQVIKKFDLRRDSQSQTYGLGVKEVWEIQPEKFRKGEILHTLGYPLPKDVYGGSFMYHFGDNMVTLGLVVGLDYPNPWLSPYGEFQKLKHHPLIKSVLEGGKCISYGARALAEGGFQSIPKCAFPGGALIGDTAGFMNVPKIKGTHNAMRSGMIAAQAAYSALSSNPDSSSVFLYDYEDGLRNSSIWKELKEVRNMRPSFATPLGIYGGIMYSGLEAYIFRGKTPWTLSHHCTDPDATKAASECTKIEYPKPDGVISFDILTSVSRTGTNHEEDQPVHLQVKDWDKHTKLAWPKYQGVENRFCPAGVYEYVEDPSKELGVRFQINAQNCIHCKTCDIKVPTQDINWQTPQGGDQAQVLLLGAQNYSAPLNRLSQPCCHSIPLHLIQHPFAHHRIDIASHRIPPPSPHLQRFDPRHLSIFSTWPFCCLHPLKERIPSHFESFRKQQAVQATENCFGNLERNTTPIPLPPIMSEVSSTRLYLGNLPRNVTKQEIEDHFNSHHGSGKITEIKLMSGFGFIEYEDAMDAKDVVPDGTDFKGERLTVQFARGPRHKETFSGPPDRSSAPRPRRTIYRMQISGLPETSWQDLKDFARQSGLDVVYSETGHDGRGFVEFETGSDLKTAVEKLDGREFKGSRVLCTQDIQSQEDRQPREPYRSRSPGRRGGYHPYEEYDRRGAPPRGYSPRNHYRERSPASRRDYYERDSYGRRSPPPRSRIDDYPHPPRRPYDDGYDPRGPPPPPPRHYDDPYAPRQYGRPRSPPPPRGDYGYDRRPYW
;
A
#
# COMPACT_ATOMS: atom_id res chain seq x y z
N MET A 1 -26.41 -21.65 49.32
CA MET A 1 -26.88 -22.34 50.54
C MET A 1 -27.25 -23.79 50.17
N ALA A 2 -27.65 -24.61 51.15
CA ALA A 2 -28.02 -26.04 51.08
C ALA A 2 -28.75 -26.48 49.78
N SER A 3 -28.55 -27.67 49.16
CA SER A 3 -28.56 -29.08 49.64
C SER A 3 -29.95 -29.53 50.16
N HIS A 4 -30.59 -30.59 49.63
CA HIS A 4 -30.47 -32.03 49.98
C HIS A 4 -31.58 -32.82 49.21
N THR A 5 -31.73 -34.16 49.10
CA THR A 5 -30.93 -35.42 49.26
C THR A 5 -31.87 -36.59 48.81
N THR A 6 -31.43 -37.87 48.81
CA THR A 6 -32.25 -39.14 48.82
C THR A 6 -32.89 -39.58 47.47
N ILE A 7 -33.12 -40.87 47.13
CA ILE A 7 -33.21 -42.18 47.85
C ILE A 7 -32.33 -43.31 47.19
N MET A 8 -32.07 -44.41 47.92
CA MET A 8 -31.28 -45.62 47.56
C MET A 8 -32.11 -46.86 47.13
N SER A 9 -31.47 -47.87 46.50
CA SER A 9 -31.54 -49.35 46.77
C SER A 9 -31.43 -50.25 45.51
N LEU A 10 -31.07 -51.55 45.55
CA LEU A 10 -29.93 -52.26 46.21
C LEU A 10 -29.70 -53.69 45.60
N LEU A 11 -28.42 -54.08 45.43
CA LEU A 11 -27.78 -55.42 45.32
C LEU A 11 -28.54 -56.72 44.90
N ARG A 12 -27.93 -57.45 43.93
CA ARG A 12 -27.50 -58.89 43.91
C ARG A 12 -27.22 -59.32 42.44
N ARG A 13 -26.44 -60.33 42.01
CA ARG A 13 -25.65 -61.49 42.54
C ARG A 13 -24.69 -61.96 41.39
N GLU A 14 -23.61 -62.78 41.49
CA GLU A 14 -22.63 -63.22 42.51
C GLU A 14 -21.45 -63.98 41.83
N PHE A 15 -20.31 -64.21 42.51
CA PHE A 15 -19.20 -65.18 42.24
C PHE A 15 -18.17 -65.03 41.08
N ALA A 16 -16.98 -65.60 41.33
CA ALA A 16 -15.84 -65.85 40.42
C ALA A 16 -15.09 -67.13 40.88
N PRO A 17 -14.36 -67.83 39.98
CA PRO A 17 -12.94 -68.22 40.21
C PRO A 17 -12.04 -67.90 38.98
N VAL A 18 -10.72 -67.62 39.02
CA VAL A 18 -9.55 -68.34 39.62
C VAL A 18 -9.24 -69.63 38.81
N SER A 19 -8.07 -69.92 38.21
CA SER A 19 -6.69 -69.34 38.29
C SER A 19 -5.71 -69.87 37.21
N TRP A 20 -4.46 -69.36 37.23
CA TRP A 20 -3.15 -69.94 36.83
C TRP A 20 -2.27 -69.20 35.80
N ARG A 21 -0.96 -69.45 35.92
CA ARG A 21 0.18 -68.78 35.26
C ARG A 21 0.91 -69.77 34.33
N ALA A 22 1.68 -69.27 33.35
CA ALA A 22 3.13 -69.54 33.26
C ALA A 22 3.80 -68.72 32.13
N SER A 23 5.12 -68.53 32.24
CA SER A 23 6.00 -68.00 31.19
C SER A 23 7.21 -68.93 31.05
N VAL A 24 7.66 -69.18 29.81
CA VAL A 24 8.96 -69.78 29.48
C VAL A 24 9.49 -69.12 28.20
N ALA A 25 10.79 -68.89 28.12
CA ALA A 25 11.46 -68.19 27.00
C ALA A 25 12.58 -69.04 26.35
N LYS A 26 12.99 -68.66 25.12
CA LYS A 26 14.27 -68.90 24.41
C LYS A 26 14.18 -68.23 23.02
N SER A 27 15.04 -67.29 22.64
CA SER A 27 16.39 -67.43 22.03
C SER A 27 16.42 -68.24 20.72
N GLY A 28 16.98 -67.76 19.59
CA GLY A 28 17.68 -66.50 19.35
C GLY A 28 18.38 -66.45 17.97
N PHE A 29 19.58 -65.84 17.92
CA PHE A 29 20.52 -65.68 16.79
C PHE A 29 20.42 -64.44 15.86
N ARG A 30 21.59 -64.09 15.28
CA ARG A 30 21.96 -62.89 14.51
C ARG A 30 22.65 -63.30 13.20
N ALA A 31 22.59 -62.46 12.16
CA ALA A 31 23.72 -61.96 11.33
C ALA A 31 23.14 -61.30 10.04
N TYR A 32 23.52 -60.13 9.52
CA TYR A 32 24.77 -59.33 9.38
C TYR A 32 25.45 -59.42 8.00
N SER A 33 25.56 -58.25 7.36
CA SER A 33 26.62 -57.77 6.44
C SER A 33 26.76 -58.26 4.99
N THR A 34 26.60 -57.29 4.07
CA THR A 34 27.58 -56.82 3.05
C THR A 34 28.60 -57.80 2.43
N HIS A 35 28.73 -57.79 1.09
CA HIS A 35 29.91 -57.17 0.42
C HIS A 35 29.75 -56.98 -1.11
N VAL A 36 30.65 -56.17 -1.68
CA VAL A 36 30.85 -55.84 -3.11
C VAL A 36 32.06 -56.62 -3.65
N LEU A 37 32.15 -56.93 -4.96
CA LEU A 37 33.40 -56.87 -5.77
C LEU A 37 33.20 -57.10 -7.30
N ILE A 38 34.31 -57.06 -8.06
CA ILE A 38 34.43 -56.75 -9.50
C ILE A 38 35.01 -57.94 -10.32
N GLY A 39 34.68 -58.08 -11.62
CA GLY A 39 35.41 -59.01 -12.52
C GLY A 39 35.06 -58.98 -14.03
N PHE A 40 36.06 -58.75 -14.89
CA PHE A 40 36.16 -59.06 -16.33
C PHE A 40 37.04 -60.36 -16.50
N PRO A 41 37.47 -60.92 -17.68
CA PRO A 41 37.40 -60.43 -19.08
C PRO A 41 37.19 -61.46 -20.26
N SER A 42 36.99 -60.92 -21.48
CA SER A 42 37.63 -61.31 -22.78
C SER A 42 37.14 -62.47 -23.72
N SER A 43 37.36 -62.18 -25.03
CA SER A 43 37.64 -63.07 -26.20
C SER A 43 36.55 -63.21 -27.29
N ARG A 44 36.81 -63.32 -28.61
CA ARG A 44 37.84 -62.75 -29.55
C ARG A 44 37.47 -63.11 -31.03
N ARG A 45 37.99 -62.35 -32.04
CA ARG A 45 37.91 -62.48 -33.55
C ARG A 45 36.80 -61.60 -34.19
N ARG A 46 36.97 -60.81 -35.28
CA ARG A 46 37.78 -60.77 -36.54
C ARG A 46 37.37 -61.79 -37.63
N ALA A 47 37.32 -61.49 -38.96
CA ALA A 47 37.25 -60.23 -39.74
C ALA A 47 37.12 -60.49 -41.28
N ILE A 48 36.71 -59.47 -42.07
CA ILE A 48 37.20 -59.09 -43.45
C ILE A 48 36.70 -59.80 -44.76
N GLN A 49 36.13 -58.97 -45.67
CA GLN A 49 36.13 -58.96 -47.18
C GLN A 49 35.55 -60.18 -47.97
N GLN A 50 35.11 -60.08 -49.24
CA GLN A 50 35.38 -59.17 -50.39
C GLN A 50 34.07 -58.65 -51.05
N ARG A 51 33.91 -57.46 -51.68
CA ARG A 51 34.65 -56.68 -52.71
C ARG A 51 34.40 -57.13 -54.19
N GLN A 52 33.58 -56.35 -54.92
CA GLN A 52 33.71 -56.12 -56.38
C GLN A 52 33.38 -54.65 -56.72
N PHE A 53 33.87 -54.20 -57.87
CA PHE A 53 33.89 -52.83 -58.46
C PHE A 53 34.10 -53.00 -59.98
N PRO A 54 33.98 -51.97 -60.85
CA PRO A 54 33.23 -50.70 -60.77
C PRO A 54 32.40 -50.42 -62.06
N THR A 55 31.63 -49.32 -62.08
CA THR A 55 31.54 -48.43 -63.26
C THR A 55 31.17 -47.01 -62.82
N GLN A 56 31.87 -46.00 -63.32
CA GLN A 56 31.47 -44.59 -63.21
C GLN A 56 30.64 -44.21 -64.44
N ASN A 57 29.64 -43.33 -64.27
CA ASN A 57 29.38 -42.28 -65.27
C ASN A 57 28.41 -41.19 -64.78
N VAL A 58 28.58 -39.98 -65.36
CA VAL A 58 27.73 -38.77 -65.25
C VAL A 58 27.53 -38.15 -63.85
N CYS A 59 28.15 -37.00 -63.63
CA CYS A 59 27.72 -36.02 -62.63
C CYS A 59 26.60 -35.13 -63.23
N LEU A 60 25.68 -34.65 -62.39
CA LEU A 60 25.31 -33.21 -62.30
C LEU A 60 24.35 -32.92 -61.12
N ASN A 61 24.53 -31.75 -60.52
CA ASN A 61 23.63 -31.00 -59.61
C ASN A 61 23.12 -31.67 -58.32
N GLN A 62 23.62 -31.17 -57.20
CA GLN A 62 22.91 -31.20 -55.91
C GLN A 62 21.67 -30.29 -55.97
N ILE A 63 20.60 -30.67 -55.27
CA ILE A 63 19.52 -29.75 -54.88
C ILE A 63 19.47 -29.76 -53.35
N GLN A 64 19.51 -28.57 -52.73
CA GLN A 64 19.41 -28.43 -51.27
C GLN A 64 17.96 -28.63 -50.82
N SER A 65 17.78 -29.38 -49.73
CA SER A 65 16.48 -29.50 -49.05
C SER A 65 16.14 -28.21 -48.32
N PHE A 66 15.02 -27.57 -48.69
CA PHE A 66 14.54 -26.36 -48.04
C PHE A 66 14.13 -26.59 -46.58
N SER A 67 14.38 -25.60 -45.72
CA SER A 67 13.98 -25.62 -44.31
C SER A 67 12.48 -25.36 -44.16
N ASN A 68 11.80 -26.13 -43.30
CA ASN A 68 10.39 -25.95 -43.00
C ASN A 68 10.16 -24.76 -42.06
N THR A 69 9.83 -23.59 -42.60
CA THR A 69 9.19 -22.52 -41.83
C THR A 69 7.75 -22.92 -41.49
N LEU A 70 7.42 -22.99 -40.19
CA LEU A 70 6.06 -23.25 -39.72
C LEU A 70 5.12 -22.13 -40.19
N GLN A 71 4.02 -22.51 -40.83
CA GLN A 71 2.95 -21.55 -41.17
C GLN A 71 2.33 -20.99 -39.89
N ARG A 72 2.40 -19.67 -39.72
CA ARG A 72 1.69 -18.93 -38.68
C ARG A 72 0.18 -19.05 -38.94
N ARG A 73 -0.50 -19.93 -38.19
CA ARG A 73 -1.97 -19.93 -38.15
C ARG A 73 -2.45 -18.61 -37.58
N TYR A 74 -3.49 -18.04 -38.19
CA TYR A 74 -4.35 -17.09 -37.50
C TYR A 74 -5.24 -17.89 -36.54
N PRO A 75 -5.46 -17.44 -35.29
CA PRO A 75 -6.39 -18.10 -34.38
C PRO A 75 -7.82 -17.99 -34.93
N GLY A 76 -8.64 -19.00 -34.67
CA GLY A 76 -10.08 -18.96 -34.95
C GLY A 76 -10.88 -18.46 -33.74
N ASP A 77 -12.14 -18.09 -33.94
CA ASP A 77 -13.08 -17.67 -32.87
C ASP A 77 -13.36 -18.75 -31.78
N SER A 78 -12.70 -19.90 -31.85
CA SER A 78 -12.78 -21.00 -30.88
C SER A 78 -11.55 -21.14 -29.97
N ASP A 79 -10.44 -20.46 -30.25
CA ASP A 79 -9.19 -20.62 -29.50
C ASP A 79 -9.24 -19.76 -28.22
N THR A 80 -9.80 -20.32 -27.13
CA THR A 80 -9.80 -19.66 -25.82
C THR A 80 -8.39 -19.48 -25.31
N PHE A 81 -7.91 -18.22 -25.26
CA PHE A 81 -6.60 -17.88 -24.71
C PHE A 81 -6.50 -18.31 -23.24
N ASP A 82 -5.52 -19.16 -22.95
CA ASP A 82 -5.18 -19.61 -21.60
C ASP A 82 -3.82 -19.03 -21.20
N PRO A 83 -3.77 -18.00 -20.33
CA PRO A 83 -2.52 -17.42 -19.85
C PRO A 83 -1.60 -18.46 -19.20
N SER A 84 -2.12 -19.55 -18.63
CA SER A 84 -1.33 -20.54 -17.90
C SER A 84 -0.37 -21.35 -18.79
N GLN A 85 -0.60 -21.36 -20.11
CA GLN A 85 0.32 -21.97 -21.09
C GLN A 85 1.57 -21.11 -21.36
N ILE A 86 1.60 -19.86 -20.89
CA ILE A 86 2.73 -18.94 -21.06
C ILE A 86 3.55 -18.95 -19.77
N GLU A 87 4.82 -19.32 -19.89
CA GLU A 87 5.80 -19.28 -18.80
C GLU A 87 5.99 -17.84 -18.29
N ARG A 88 6.19 -17.70 -16.97
CA ARG A 88 6.42 -16.41 -16.31
C ARG A 88 7.91 -16.22 -16.08
N GLU A 89 8.40 -14.99 -16.22
CA GLU A 89 9.70 -14.66 -15.63
C GLU A 89 9.61 -14.80 -14.10
N SER A 90 10.67 -15.32 -13.49
CA SER A 90 10.69 -15.64 -12.06
C SER A 90 11.99 -15.25 -11.39
N ASP A 91 11.87 -14.69 -10.19
CA ASP A 91 12.97 -14.19 -9.38
C ASP A 91 12.95 -14.83 -7.97
N SER A 92 14.11 -14.87 -7.30
CA SER A 92 14.32 -15.58 -6.03
C SER A 92 14.84 -14.68 -4.91
N VAL A 93 14.21 -14.77 -3.75
CA VAL A 93 14.46 -13.92 -2.57
C VAL A 93 14.40 -14.72 -1.27
N ASP A 94 15.01 -14.21 -0.19
CA ASP A 94 14.81 -14.78 1.16
C ASP A 94 13.39 -14.48 1.66
N VAL A 95 12.97 -13.21 1.60
CA VAL A 95 11.66 -12.77 2.08
C VAL A 95 10.94 -11.90 1.05
N CYS A 96 9.72 -12.29 0.71
CA CYS A 96 8.76 -11.46 -0.03
C CYS A 96 7.68 -10.92 0.92
N ILE A 97 7.44 -9.61 0.87
CA ILE A 97 6.46 -8.90 1.69
C ILE A 97 5.39 -8.33 0.76
N VAL A 98 4.12 -8.66 1.02
CA VAL A 98 2.98 -8.20 0.20
C VAL A 98 2.25 -7.08 0.94
N GLY A 99 2.50 -5.82 0.56
CA GLY A 99 1.82 -4.62 1.06
C GLY A 99 2.74 -3.60 1.72
N GLY A 100 2.81 -2.40 1.13
CA GLY A 100 3.56 -1.22 1.60
C GLY A 100 2.88 -0.47 2.75
N GLY A 101 2.17 -1.20 3.60
CA GLY A 101 1.59 -0.67 4.83
C GLY A 101 2.59 -0.66 5.99
N PRO A 102 2.21 -0.07 7.15
CA PRO A 102 3.12 0.06 8.29
C PRO A 102 3.58 -1.27 8.89
N ALA A 103 2.85 -2.38 8.67
CA ALA A 103 3.33 -3.72 9.04
C ALA A 103 4.43 -4.24 8.10
N GLY A 104 4.23 -4.10 6.78
CA GLY A 104 5.17 -4.58 5.76
C GLY A 104 6.49 -3.80 5.79
N LEU A 105 6.41 -2.47 5.83
CA LEU A 105 7.59 -1.60 5.91
C LEU A 105 8.37 -1.83 7.22
N ALA A 106 7.69 -1.96 8.36
CA ALA A 106 8.36 -2.27 9.62
C ALA A 106 9.02 -3.67 9.64
N ALA A 107 8.40 -4.66 9.00
CA ALA A 107 9.02 -5.98 8.81
C ALA A 107 10.26 -5.89 7.90
N ALA A 108 10.18 -5.14 6.80
CA ALA A 108 11.26 -4.99 5.83
C ALA A 108 12.50 -4.30 6.45
N ILE A 109 12.29 -3.15 7.11
CA ILE A 109 13.34 -2.42 7.84
C ILE A 109 13.97 -3.33 8.91
N GLN A 110 13.15 -4.00 9.72
CA GLN A 110 13.66 -4.84 10.80
C GLN A 110 14.42 -6.08 10.28
N LEU A 111 14.03 -6.64 9.14
CA LEU A 111 14.75 -7.74 8.49
C LEU A 111 16.16 -7.29 8.03
N LYS A 112 16.25 -6.21 7.24
CA LYS A 112 17.56 -5.73 6.77
C LYS A 112 18.43 -5.21 7.91
N LYS A 113 17.87 -4.56 8.94
CA LYS A 113 18.63 -4.22 10.15
C LYS A 113 19.28 -5.45 10.79
N ILE A 114 18.50 -6.51 11.08
CA ILE A 114 19.04 -7.75 11.70
C ILE A 114 20.06 -8.43 10.77
N ALA A 115 19.80 -8.48 9.47
CA ALA A 115 20.71 -9.09 8.51
C ALA A 115 22.05 -8.34 8.42
N ASN A 116 22.02 -7.02 8.31
CA ASN A 116 23.20 -6.17 8.25
C ASN A 116 23.96 -6.18 9.59
N GLU A 117 23.26 -6.15 10.74
CA GLU A 117 23.83 -6.33 12.10
C GLU A 117 24.52 -7.70 12.27
N ALA A 118 24.09 -8.71 11.52
CA ALA A 118 24.69 -10.05 11.48
C ALA A 118 25.75 -10.25 10.37
N GLY A 119 26.07 -9.20 9.58
CA GLY A 119 27.03 -9.27 8.48
C GLY A 119 26.54 -10.04 7.23
N ASN A 120 25.22 -10.19 7.07
CA ASN A 120 24.59 -10.87 5.95
C ASN A 120 23.99 -9.84 4.97
N GLU A 121 24.86 -9.11 4.28
CA GLU A 121 24.48 -8.02 3.38
C GLU A 121 23.66 -8.53 2.17
N ASP A 122 23.99 -9.73 1.67
CA ASP A 122 23.32 -10.43 0.57
C ASP A 122 21.85 -10.82 0.86
N PHE A 123 21.41 -10.79 2.12
CA PHE A 123 20.06 -11.20 2.52
C PHE A 123 18.99 -10.36 1.82
N ARG A 124 18.20 -10.99 0.95
CA ARG A 124 17.37 -10.28 -0.03
C ARG A 124 15.90 -10.18 0.40
N VAL A 125 15.47 -8.94 0.62
CA VAL A 125 14.11 -8.60 1.09
C VAL A 125 13.42 -7.73 0.04
N ILE A 126 12.34 -8.26 -0.53
CA ILE A 126 11.51 -7.56 -1.51
C ILE A 126 10.14 -7.21 -0.92
N LEU A 127 9.64 -6.03 -1.21
CA LEU A 127 8.30 -5.57 -0.87
C LEU A 127 7.52 -5.19 -2.13
N LEU A 128 6.36 -5.83 -2.33
CA LEU A 128 5.44 -5.56 -3.43
C LEU A 128 4.26 -4.70 -2.92
N GLU A 129 3.97 -3.59 -3.58
CA GLU A 129 2.79 -2.77 -3.34
C GLU A 129 2.05 -2.50 -4.66
N LYS A 130 0.73 -2.67 -4.64
CA LYS A 130 -0.18 -2.44 -5.77
C LYS A 130 -0.33 -0.96 -6.11
N ALA A 131 -0.32 -0.08 -5.11
CA ALA A 131 -0.38 1.37 -5.28
C ALA A 131 0.82 1.88 -6.11
N GLY A 132 0.58 2.80 -7.05
CA GLY A 132 1.62 3.33 -7.94
C GLY A 132 2.78 4.05 -7.22
N GLU A 133 2.52 4.56 -6.01
CA GLU A 133 3.54 4.93 -5.03
C GLU A 133 3.20 4.31 -3.66
N ILE A 134 4.23 4.10 -2.82
CA ILE A 134 4.01 3.80 -1.40
C ILE A 134 3.14 4.89 -0.77
N GLY A 135 2.28 4.52 0.18
CA GLY A 135 1.40 5.48 0.87
C GLY A 135 0.11 5.85 0.13
N ASP A 136 0.01 5.65 -1.19
CA ASP A 136 -1.17 6.12 -1.96
C ASP A 136 -2.45 5.34 -1.67
N HIS A 137 -2.37 4.06 -1.27
CA HIS A 137 -3.55 3.29 -0.83
C HIS A 137 -3.77 3.31 0.70
N ILE A 138 -3.05 4.18 1.44
CA ILE A 138 -3.05 4.21 2.90
C ILE A 138 -4.05 5.23 3.46
N MET A 139 -5.21 4.72 3.88
CA MET A 139 -6.27 5.51 4.53
C MET A 139 -6.33 5.22 6.04
N SER A 140 -6.25 6.28 6.85
CA SER A 140 -6.49 6.25 8.30
C SER A 140 -6.82 7.66 8.82
N GLY A 141 -7.55 7.77 9.93
CA GLY A 141 -7.65 9.01 10.71
C GLY A 141 -6.38 9.33 11.51
N ASN A 142 -5.70 8.28 11.94
CA ASN A 142 -4.42 8.20 12.66
C ASN A 142 -4.13 9.18 13.82
N VAL A 143 -4.21 8.65 15.04
CA VAL A 143 -3.43 9.13 16.19
C VAL A 143 -2.39 8.05 16.49
N LEU A 144 -1.16 8.26 16.02
CA LEU A 144 -0.04 7.34 16.17
C LEU A 144 0.36 7.22 17.64
N GLU A 145 0.32 6.00 18.17
CA GLU A 145 1.05 5.66 19.38
C GLU A 145 2.50 5.32 18.99
N PRO A 146 3.51 6.07 19.47
CA PRO A 146 4.87 5.95 18.95
C PRO A 146 5.62 4.72 19.47
N SER A 147 4.97 3.86 20.26
CA SER A 147 5.60 2.79 21.02
C SER A 147 6.33 1.75 20.16
N ALA A 148 5.99 1.59 18.88
CA ALA A 148 6.68 0.71 17.93
C ALA A 148 7.70 1.44 17.04
N ILE A 149 7.41 2.66 16.59
CA ILE A 149 8.37 3.43 15.77
C ILE A 149 9.60 3.85 16.59
N ASN A 150 9.44 4.18 17.88
CA ASN A 150 10.55 4.43 18.80
C ASN A 150 11.46 3.20 19.02
N GLU A 151 10.98 1.99 18.72
CA GLU A 151 11.75 0.74 18.82
C GLU A 151 12.48 0.43 17.49
N LEU A 152 11.83 0.73 16.36
CA LEU A 152 12.36 0.52 15.01
C LEU A 152 13.40 1.57 14.59
N LEU A 153 13.06 2.85 14.80
CA LEU A 153 13.80 4.05 14.39
C LEU A 153 13.73 5.09 15.54
N PRO A 154 14.57 4.99 16.59
CA PRO A 154 14.41 5.73 17.84
C PRO A 154 14.54 7.25 17.68
N ASP A 155 15.18 7.71 16.61
CA ASP A 155 15.50 9.10 16.29
C ASP A 155 14.59 9.71 15.21
N TRP A 156 13.46 9.07 14.87
CA TRP A 156 12.53 9.50 13.80
C TRP A 156 11.98 10.93 13.92
N LEU A 157 12.03 11.57 15.09
CA LEU A 157 11.69 12.99 15.33
C LEU A 157 12.88 13.84 15.81
N SER A 158 14.10 13.28 15.83
CA SER A 158 15.29 13.97 16.32
C SER A 158 15.64 15.15 15.43
N GLU A 159 15.83 16.34 16.00
CA GLU A 159 16.30 17.51 15.23
C GLU A 159 17.67 17.27 14.58
N HIS A 160 18.46 16.33 15.12
CA HIS A 160 19.76 15.92 14.59
C HIS A 160 19.69 14.89 13.45
N ASN A 161 18.54 14.25 13.21
CA ASN A 161 18.35 13.39 12.04
C ASN A 161 17.88 14.28 10.86
N PRO A 162 18.66 14.39 9.76
CA PRO A 162 18.27 15.19 8.59
C PRO A 162 17.10 14.55 7.81
N SER A 163 16.93 13.23 7.92
CA SER A 163 15.86 12.43 7.34
C SER A 163 14.72 12.13 8.34
N ARG A 164 14.53 12.98 9.36
CA ARG A 164 13.42 12.87 10.34
C ARG A 164 12.04 13.03 9.68
N PHE A 165 11.00 12.55 10.34
CA PHE A 165 9.61 12.74 9.91
C PHE A 165 9.04 14.09 10.40
N GLU A 166 8.84 15.04 9.49
CA GLU A 166 8.47 16.42 9.88
C GLU A 166 6.96 16.63 10.16
N HIS A 167 6.08 15.75 9.67
CA HIS A 167 4.63 15.97 9.69
C HIS A 167 3.93 15.50 10.98
N ALA A 168 4.62 15.53 12.11
CA ALA A 168 4.12 15.09 13.41
C ALA A 168 3.46 16.22 14.22
N THR A 169 2.14 16.15 14.46
CA THR A 169 1.46 17.07 15.40
C THR A 169 1.26 16.40 16.76
N PRO A 170 1.90 16.86 17.85
CA PRO A 170 1.65 16.31 19.18
C PRO A 170 0.18 16.43 19.61
N ALA A 171 -0.39 15.35 20.14
CA ALA A 171 -1.71 15.36 20.76
C ALA A 171 -1.69 16.20 22.05
N LYS A 172 -2.65 17.12 22.21
CA LYS A 172 -2.71 18.06 23.34
C LYS A 172 -3.97 17.97 24.18
N SER A 173 -5.09 17.55 23.61
CA SER A 173 -6.35 17.43 24.36
C SER A 173 -7.30 16.42 23.73
N ASP A 174 -7.73 15.45 24.53
CA ASP A 174 -8.74 14.45 24.19
C ASP A 174 -10.13 14.88 24.66
N ARG A 175 -11.14 14.66 23.82
CA ARG A 175 -12.55 14.92 24.14
C ARG A 175 -13.42 13.79 23.60
N MET A 176 -14.15 13.13 24.49
CA MET A 176 -15.17 12.14 24.13
C MET A 176 -16.57 12.73 24.33
N ARG A 177 -17.45 12.59 23.33
CA ARG A 177 -18.81 13.14 23.36
C ARG A 177 -19.87 12.09 22.99
N PHE A 178 -21.04 12.17 23.60
CA PHE A 178 -22.24 11.50 23.11
C PHE A 178 -23.13 12.51 22.38
N LEU A 179 -23.47 12.24 21.12
CA LEU A 179 -24.26 13.12 20.27
C LEU A 179 -25.74 12.73 20.27
N THR A 180 -26.58 13.73 20.40
CA THR A 180 -27.96 13.73 19.90
C THR A 180 -28.02 14.51 18.59
N SER A 181 -29.19 14.64 17.95
CA SER A 181 -29.33 15.43 16.72
C SER A 181 -29.06 16.94 16.88
N LYS A 182 -28.98 17.46 18.11
CA LYS A 182 -28.79 18.90 18.40
C LYS A 182 -27.73 19.22 19.46
N HIS A 183 -27.41 18.28 20.36
CA HIS A 183 -26.55 18.51 21.53
C HIS A 183 -25.45 17.45 21.67
N ALA A 184 -24.26 17.88 22.09
CA ALA A 184 -23.12 17.03 22.39
C ALA A 184 -22.80 17.02 23.90
N PHE A 185 -23.04 15.89 24.56
CA PHE A 185 -22.80 15.71 25.98
C PHE A 185 -21.38 15.20 26.24
N PRO A 186 -20.64 15.69 27.25
CA PRO A 186 -19.39 15.06 27.68
C PRO A 186 -19.66 13.64 28.19
N ILE A 187 -18.80 12.69 27.82
CA ILE A 187 -18.69 11.37 28.47
C ILE A 187 -17.23 11.15 28.90
N PRO A 188 -16.97 10.44 29.99
CA PRO A 188 -15.61 10.23 30.47
C PRO A 188 -14.84 9.35 29.48
N CYS A 189 -13.63 9.77 29.12
CA CYS A 189 -12.77 9.05 28.17
C CYS A 189 -12.13 7.83 28.88
N PRO A 190 -12.25 6.59 28.35
CA PRO A 190 -11.60 5.42 28.92
C PRO A 190 -10.09 5.61 29.10
N PRO A 191 -9.45 5.09 30.17
CA PRO A 191 -8.02 5.30 30.40
C PRO A 191 -7.14 4.80 29.25
N GLN A 192 -7.60 3.76 28.54
CA GLN A 192 -6.96 3.18 27.36
C GLN A 192 -6.90 4.16 26.17
N MET A 193 -7.84 5.12 26.08
CA MET A 193 -7.96 6.09 24.98
C MET A 193 -7.14 7.38 25.18
N ASN A 194 -6.42 7.53 26.30
CA ASN A 194 -5.55 8.68 26.57
C ASN A 194 -4.49 8.85 25.46
N ASN A 195 -4.37 10.05 24.89
CA ASN A 195 -3.40 10.36 23.83
C ASN A 195 -2.20 11.21 24.27
N HIS A 196 -1.96 11.39 25.57
CA HIS A 196 -0.72 11.98 26.05
C HIS A 196 0.52 11.22 25.53
N GLY A 197 1.40 11.93 24.81
CA GLY A 197 2.61 11.37 24.19
C GLY A 197 2.40 10.77 22.78
N ASN A 198 1.20 10.88 22.21
CA ASN A 198 0.88 10.42 20.86
C ASN A 198 0.88 11.57 19.84
N TYR A 199 0.88 11.23 18.55
CA TYR A 199 0.96 12.21 17.46
C TYR A 199 -0.19 12.04 16.46
N ILE A 200 -0.81 13.14 16.03
CA ILE A 200 -1.76 13.16 14.92
C ILE A 200 -0.96 13.35 13.63
N ILE A 201 -1.14 12.45 12.66
CA ILE A 201 -0.31 12.38 11.43
C ILE A 201 -1.14 12.00 10.20
N SER A 202 -0.61 12.26 9.00
CA SER A 202 -1.04 11.52 7.81
C SER A 202 -0.30 10.19 7.75
N LEU A 203 -1.02 9.08 7.91
CA LEU A 203 -0.42 7.74 7.84
C LEU A 203 0.14 7.43 6.44
N SER A 204 -0.44 8.02 5.39
CA SER A 204 0.10 7.95 4.02
C SER A 204 1.52 8.52 3.96
N GLN A 205 1.73 9.73 4.50
CA GLN A 205 3.05 10.35 4.56
C GLN A 205 4.03 9.57 5.46
N LEU A 206 3.58 8.99 6.58
CA LEU A 206 4.45 8.12 7.38
C LEU A 206 4.85 6.86 6.60
N CYS A 207 3.98 6.31 5.74
CA CYS A 207 4.33 5.17 4.91
C CYS A 207 5.29 5.55 3.77
N LYS A 208 5.15 6.72 3.13
CA LYS A 208 6.14 7.23 2.17
C LYS A 208 7.52 7.37 2.82
N TRP A 209 7.58 8.04 3.96
CA TRP A 209 8.80 8.17 4.77
C TRP A 209 9.40 6.82 5.22
N LEU A 210 8.57 5.87 5.67
CA LEU A 210 9.02 4.50 5.98
C LEU A 210 9.47 3.71 4.74
N GLY A 211 9.02 4.08 3.54
CA GLY A 211 9.53 3.55 2.27
C GLY A 211 10.97 3.99 2.04
N GLU A 212 11.24 5.29 2.11
CA GLU A 212 12.59 5.85 1.98
C GLU A 212 13.57 5.22 3.00
N ARG A 213 13.16 5.12 4.28
CA ARG A 213 13.98 4.50 5.35
C ARG A 213 14.17 2.99 5.18
N ALA A 214 13.35 2.33 4.35
CA ALA A 214 13.48 0.92 3.99
C ALA A 214 14.44 0.73 2.80
N GLU A 215 14.34 1.58 1.77
CA GLU A 215 15.28 1.63 0.65
C GLU A 215 16.71 1.93 1.14
N GLU A 216 16.87 2.88 2.08
CA GLU A 216 18.15 3.23 2.70
C GLU A 216 18.86 2.06 3.41
N VAL A 217 18.13 1.05 3.90
CA VAL A 217 18.73 -0.17 4.51
C VAL A 217 18.85 -1.35 3.54
N GLY A 218 18.55 -1.14 2.26
CA GLY A 218 18.66 -2.16 1.21
C GLY A 218 17.44 -3.09 1.10
N VAL A 219 16.23 -2.58 1.30
CA VAL A 219 14.99 -3.26 0.89
C VAL A 219 14.67 -2.90 -0.56
N GLU A 220 14.36 -3.89 -1.38
CA GLU A 220 13.85 -3.66 -2.74
C GLU A 220 12.33 -3.40 -2.69
N ILE A 221 11.91 -2.19 -3.07
CA ILE A 221 10.49 -1.79 -3.06
C ILE A 221 9.96 -1.66 -4.49
N TYR A 222 8.87 -2.37 -4.76
CA TYR A 222 8.20 -2.38 -6.05
C TYR A 222 6.75 -1.86 -5.90
N PRO A 223 6.56 -0.51 -5.93
CA PRO A 223 5.24 0.08 -6.05
C PRO A 223 4.71 -0.06 -7.48
N GLY A 224 3.39 -0.17 -7.63
CA GLY A 224 2.72 -0.52 -8.88
C GLY A 224 2.71 -2.01 -9.22
N PHE A 225 3.17 -2.90 -8.34
CA PHE A 225 3.22 -4.35 -8.57
C PHE A 225 2.23 -5.08 -7.65
N ALA A 226 1.05 -5.40 -8.17
CA ALA A 226 -0.01 -6.02 -7.40
C ALA A 226 0.14 -7.55 -7.36
N ALA A 227 0.52 -8.11 -6.21
CA ALA A 227 0.52 -9.56 -6.00
C ALA A 227 -0.92 -10.11 -6.08
N SER A 228 -1.21 -10.90 -7.12
CA SER A 228 -2.56 -11.38 -7.46
C SER A 228 -2.77 -12.88 -7.21
N GLU A 229 -1.69 -13.65 -7.11
CA GLU A 229 -1.70 -15.11 -6.98
C GLU A 229 -0.72 -15.57 -5.90
N VAL A 230 -1.08 -16.62 -5.16
CA VAL A 230 -0.17 -17.29 -4.19
C VAL A 230 0.38 -18.55 -4.84
N LEU A 231 1.70 -18.62 -4.97
CA LEU A 231 2.40 -19.77 -5.52
C LEU A 231 2.64 -20.81 -4.42
N TYR A 232 2.58 -22.09 -4.78
CA TYR A 232 2.75 -23.19 -3.83
C TYR A 232 3.75 -24.23 -4.32
N LYS A 233 4.43 -24.87 -3.37
CA LYS A 233 5.33 -26.01 -3.60
C LYS A 233 4.51 -27.31 -3.65
N SER A 234 5.11 -28.40 -4.13
CA SER A 234 4.45 -29.72 -4.25
C SER A 234 4.05 -30.35 -2.91
N ASP A 235 4.67 -29.93 -1.79
CA ASP A 235 4.26 -30.27 -0.43
C ASP A 235 3.04 -29.47 0.09
N GLY A 236 2.56 -28.50 -0.69
CA GLY A 236 1.44 -27.63 -0.37
C GLY A 236 1.80 -26.33 0.36
N SER A 237 3.05 -26.15 0.80
CA SER A 237 3.57 -24.91 1.41
C SER A 237 3.64 -23.75 0.41
N VAL A 238 3.72 -22.51 0.89
CA VAL A 238 3.85 -21.32 0.04
C VAL A 238 5.25 -21.28 -0.58
N LYS A 239 5.29 -21.10 -1.91
CA LYS A 239 6.49 -20.87 -2.72
C LYS A 239 6.80 -19.37 -2.85
N GLY A 240 5.80 -18.51 -2.73
CA GLY A 240 5.89 -17.09 -3.01
C GLY A 240 4.58 -16.55 -3.56
N VAL A 241 4.66 -15.51 -4.39
CA VAL A 241 3.51 -14.89 -5.07
C VAL A 241 3.83 -14.57 -6.53
N ALA A 242 2.81 -14.38 -7.35
CA ALA A 242 2.95 -13.76 -8.66
C ALA A 242 2.19 -12.44 -8.73
N THR A 243 2.70 -11.48 -9.50
CA THR A 243 1.99 -10.23 -9.80
C THR A 243 0.85 -10.47 -10.79
N ASN A 244 -0.02 -9.47 -10.94
CA ASN A 244 -1.04 -9.47 -11.97
C ASN A 244 -0.40 -9.60 -13.36
N ASP A 245 -1.08 -10.33 -14.24
CA ASP A 245 -0.86 -10.23 -15.69
C ASP A 245 -1.35 -8.83 -16.16
N LEU A 246 -0.74 -8.28 -17.20
CA LEU A 246 -1.01 -6.95 -17.76
C LEU A 246 -1.59 -7.06 -19.18
N GLY A 247 -2.28 -6.01 -19.64
CA GLY A 247 -2.76 -5.94 -21.02
C GLY A 247 -3.83 -6.99 -21.35
N ILE A 248 -4.66 -7.38 -20.38
CA ILE A 248 -5.91 -8.11 -20.62
C ILE A 248 -7.03 -7.09 -20.79
N GLY A 249 -7.91 -7.27 -21.78
CA GLY A 249 -9.10 -6.45 -22.03
C GLY A 249 -10.30 -6.82 -21.15
N ARG A 250 -11.36 -6.02 -21.22
CA ARG A 250 -12.57 -6.18 -20.40
C ARG A 250 -13.40 -7.43 -20.71
N ASP A 251 -13.24 -8.00 -21.91
CA ASP A 251 -13.84 -9.28 -22.29
C ASP A 251 -12.99 -10.51 -21.89
N GLY A 252 -11.85 -10.28 -21.22
CA GLY A 252 -10.92 -11.32 -20.76
C GLY A 252 -9.90 -11.78 -21.82
N LYS A 253 -9.90 -11.21 -23.02
CA LYS A 253 -8.89 -11.52 -24.06
C LYS A 253 -7.59 -10.75 -23.84
N PRO A 254 -6.44 -11.27 -24.31
CA PRO A 254 -5.19 -10.50 -24.35
C PRO A 254 -5.30 -9.38 -25.39
N LYS A 255 -4.72 -8.22 -25.08
CA LYS A 255 -4.43 -7.15 -26.04
C LYS A 255 -3.09 -7.43 -26.74
N ASP A 256 -2.76 -6.65 -27.76
CA ASP A 256 -1.43 -6.67 -28.40
C ASP A 256 -0.28 -6.33 -27.41
N SER A 257 -0.62 -5.69 -26.28
CA SER A 257 0.28 -5.35 -25.17
C SER A 257 0.15 -6.30 -23.97
N PHE A 258 -0.27 -7.55 -24.18
CA PHE A 258 -0.37 -8.54 -23.10
C PHE A 258 1.02 -8.95 -22.58
N GLU A 259 1.18 -8.95 -21.26
CA GLU A 259 2.40 -9.35 -20.56
C GLU A 259 2.04 -10.19 -19.32
N ARG A 260 2.77 -11.28 -19.09
CA ARG A 260 2.53 -12.16 -17.92
C ARG A 260 3.09 -11.52 -16.66
N GLY A 261 2.36 -11.67 -15.55
CA GLY A 261 2.85 -11.26 -14.23
C GLY A 261 4.09 -12.07 -13.82
N MET A 262 4.98 -11.43 -13.08
CA MET A 262 6.26 -12.00 -12.65
C MET A 262 6.09 -12.84 -11.38
N GLU A 263 6.79 -13.97 -11.27
CA GLU A 263 6.82 -14.78 -10.06
C GLU A 263 7.96 -14.37 -9.11
N PHE A 264 7.65 -14.15 -7.84
CA PHE A 264 8.62 -13.93 -6.78
C PHE A 264 8.64 -15.15 -5.86
N HIS A 265 9.65 -16.01 -6.02
CA HIS A 265 9.85 -17.22 -5.21
C HIS A 265 10.60 -16.83 -3.94
N ALA A 266 9.97 -17.07 -2.79
CA ALA A 266 10.49 -16.66 -1.49
C ALA A 266 10.69 -17.87 -0.57
N ARG A 267 11.73 -17.81 0.27
CA ARG A 267 11.89 -18.78 1.38
C ARG A 267 10.84 -18.54 2.47
N VAL A 268 10.46 -17.28 2.69
CA VAL A 268 9.32 -16.85 3.54
C VAL A 268 8.48 -15.76 2.84
N THR A 269 7.15 -15.87 2.87
CA THR A 269 6.22 -14.83 2.41
C THR A 269 5.48 -14.19 3.59
N LEU A 270 5.55 -12.87 3.75
CA LEU A 270 4.81 -12.12 4.78
C LEU A 270 3.64 -11.38 4.13
N LEU A 271 2.41 -11.73 4.51
CA LEU A 271 1.20 -11.08 4.00
C LEU A 271 0.83 -9.87 4.87
N ALA A 272 1.01 -8.68 4.29
CA ALA A 272 0.80 -7.37 4.90
C ALA A 272 -0.29 -6.54 4.17
N GLU A 273 -1.17 -7.19 3.39
CA GLU A 273 -2.28 -6.60 2.61
C GLU A 273 -3.23 -5.71 3.44
N GLY A 274 -3.15 -5.80 4.77
CA GLY A 274 -3.96 -5.08 5.72
C GLY A 274 -5.37 -5.66 5.79
N CYS A 275 -6.33 -4.81 6.17
CA CYS A 275 -7.69 -5.26 6.38
C CYS A 275 -8.29 -5.92 5.12
N HIS A 276 -8.69 -7.18 5.28
CA HIS A 276 -9.33 -8.03 4.26
C HIS A 276 -8.49 -8.19 2.98
N GLY A 277 -7.36 -8.87 3.13
CA GLY A 277 -6.45 -9.26 2.05
C GLY A 277 -7.03 -10.29 1.06
N SER A 278 -6.73 -10.08 -0.21
CA SER A 278 -7.13 -10.86 -1.40
C SER A 278 -6.39 -12.20 -1.51
N LEU A 279 -5.12 -12.23 -1.14
CA LEU A 279 -4.33 -13.46 -1.04
C LEU A 279 -4.58 -14.14 0.32
N THR A 280 -4.66 -13.32 1.36
CA THR A 280 -4.95 -13.72 2.74
C THR A 280 -6.21 -14.56 2.87
N LYS A 281 -7.33 -14.19 2.24
CA LYS A 281 -8.56 -15.01 2.27
C LYS A 281 -8.38 -16.39 1.65
N GLN A 282 -7.48 -16.54 0.67
CA GLN A 282 -7.14 -17.83 0.06
C GLN A 282 -6.23 -18.67 0.96
N VAL A 283 -5.21 -18.04 1.56
CA VAL A 283 -4.27 -18.69 2.50
C VAL A 283 -4.97 -19.15 3.79
N ILE A 284 -5.81 -18.29 4.39
CA ILE A 284 -6.64 -18.64 5.55
C ILE A 284 -7.52 -19.85 5.24
N LYS A 285 -8.14 -19.90 4.06
CA LYS A 285 -9.00 -21.01 3.63
C LYS A 285 -8.20 -22.29 3.33
N LYS A 286 -7.00 -22.20 2.75
CA LYS A 286 -6.18 -23.36 2.38
C LYS A 286 -5.60 -24.07 3.60
N PHE A 287 -5.12 -23.32 4.60
CA PHE A 287 -4.48 -23.87 5.80
C PHE A 287 -5.40 -23.90 7.03
N ASP A 288 -6.71 -23.65 6.85
CA ASP A 288 -7.73 -23.63 7.92
C ASP A 288 -7.35 -22.73 9.11
N LEU A 289 -6.78 -21.55 8.83
CA LEU A 289 -6.17 -20.68 9.85
C LEU A 289 -7.18 -20.04 10.82
N ARG A 290 -8.48 -20.29 10.66
CA ARG A 290 -9.53 -19.84 11.60
C ARG A 290 -10.27 -20.96 12.33
N ARG A 291 -9.83 -22.22 12.23
CA ARG A 291 -10.45 -23.35 12.95
C ARG A 291 -10.66 -23.10 14.45
N ASP A 292 -9.67 -22.46 15.08
CA ASP A 292 -9.60 -22.27 16.52
C ASP A 292 -9.90 -20.80 16.94
N SER A 293 -10.47 -19.99 16.05
CA SER A 293 -10.80 -18.56 16.25
C SER A 293 -12.18 -18.20 15.69
N GLN A 294 -12.76 -17.08 16.10
CA GLN A 294 -14.03 -16.60 15.53
C GLN A 294 -13.83 -15.92 14.17
N SER A 295 -14.90 -15.79 13.38
CA SER A 295 -14.89 -14.92 12.20
C SER A 295 -14.54 -13.48 12.60
N GLN A 296 -13.69 -12.84 11.82
CA GLN A 296 -13.38 -11.41 11.95
C GLN A 296 -14.61 -10.60 11.54
N THR A 297 -15.11 -9.77 12.45
CA THR A 297 -16.06 -8.69 12.14
C THR A 297 -15.28 -7.45 11.72
N TYR A 298 -15.90 -6.55 10.96
CA TYR A 298 -15.26 -5.38 10.38
C TYR A 298 -16.12 -4.12 10.55
N GLY A 299 -15.51 -2.96 10.32
CA GLY A 299 -16.20 -1.67 10.18
C GLY A 299 -15.75 -0.96 8.91
N LEU A 300 -16.58 -0.08 8.35
CA LEU A 300 -16.19 0.85 7.29
C LEU A 300 -15.90 2.22 7.89
N GLY A 301 -14.64 2.64 7.81
CA GLY A 301 -14.23 4.01 8.10
C GLY A 301 -14.32 4.86 6.84
N VAL A 302 -15.14 5.92 6.88
CA VAL A 302 -15.24 6.98 5.86
C VAL A 302 -14.55 8.23 6.39
N LYS A 303 -13.74 8.92 5.57
CA LYS A 303 -12.96 10.10 5.95
C LYS A 303 -12.96 11.19 4.87
N GLU A 304 -12.92 12.44 5.33
CA GLU A 304 -12.49 13.60 4.56
C GLU A 304 -11.33 14.32 5.30
N VAL A 305 -10.49 15.03 4.54
CA VAL A 305 -9.57 16.02 5.09
C VAL A 305 -10.02 17.40 4.64
N TRP A 306 -10.04 18.33 5.59
CA TRP A 306 -10.53 19.69 5.43
C TRP A 306 -9.45 20.70 5.80
N GLU A 307 -9.29 21.73 4.97
CA GLU A 307 -8.65 22.98 5.32
C GLU A 307 -9.73 23.85 5.99
N ILE A 308 -9.48 24.39 7.20
CA ILE A 308 -10.46 25.18 7.95
C ILE A 308 -9.95 26.59 8.28
N GLN A 309 -10.86 27.48 8.66
CA GLN A 309 -10.52 28.85 9.05
C GLN A 309 -9.57 28.84 10.28
N PRO A 310 -8.47 29.61 10.30
CA PRO A 310 -7.48 29.58 11.39
C PRO A 310 -8.06 29.84 12.79
N GLU A 311 -9.05 30.72 12.91
CA GLU A 311 -9.75 31.06 14.15
C GLU A 311 -10.59 29.89 14.71
N LYS A 312 -10.84 28.85 13.91
CA LYS A 312 -11.51 27.60 14.31
C LYS A 312 -10.51 26.46 14.58
N PHE A 313 -9.25 26.63 14.20
CA PHE A 313 -8.22 25.60 14.30
C PHE A 313 -7.59 25.52 15.69
N ARG A 314 -7.36 24.28 16.17
CA ARG A 314 -6.83 24.00 17.51
C ARG A 314 -5.80 22.87 17.46
N LYS A 315 -4.60 23.17 16.95
CA LYS A 315 -3.49 22.24 16.72
C LYS A 315 -3.26 21.28 17.90
N GLY A 316 -3.62 20.01 17.74
CA GLY A 316 -3.54 18.97 18.77
C GLY A 316 -4.86 18.61 19.50
N GLU A 317 -6.02 19.17 19.12
CA GLU A 317 -7.33 18.71 19.60
C GLU A 317 -7.76 17.40 18.92
N ILE A 318 -8.17 16.43 19.73
CA ILE A 318 -8.72 15.13 19.36
C ILE A 318 -10.15 15.05 19.89
N LEU A 319 -11.12 14.90 18.99
CA LEU A 319 -12.52 14.67 19.31
C LEU A 319 -12.97 13.29 18.82
N HIS A 320 -13.53 12.49 19.73
CA HIS A 320 -14.26 11.25 19.43
C HIS A 320 -15.73 11.41 19.80
N THR A 321 -16.64 10.87 18.99
CA THR A 321 -18.08 10.93 19.29
C THR A 321 -18.82 9.60 19.06
N LEU A 322 -19.82 9.35 19.89
CA LEU A 322 -20.74 8.20 19.81
C LEU A 322 -22.20 8.69 19.72
N GLY A 323 -23.11 7.86 19.19
CA GLY A 323 -24.53 8.19 19.08
C GLY A 323 -24.89 8.76 17.70
N TYR A 324 -25.57 9.91 17.67
CA TYR A 324 -26.02 10.54 16.43
C TYR A 324 -24.84 10.72 15.44
N PRO A 325 -25.00 10.36 14.15
CA PRO A 325 -26.25 10.13 13.44
C PRO A 325 -26.78 8.68 13.46
N LEU A 326 -26.03 7.75 14.05
CA LEU A 326 -26.28 6.31 13.95
C LEU A 326 -27.47 5.83 14.82
N PRO A 327 -28.23 4.81 14.36
CA PRO A 327 -29.21 4.11 15.18
C PRO A 327 -28.60 3.41 16.41
N LYS A 328 -29.43 3.13 17.43
CA LYS A 328 -28.99 2.50 18.69
C LYS A 328 -28.43 1.07 18.54
N ASP A 329 -28.79 0.41 17.45
CA ASP A 329 -28.50 -0.97 17.07
C ASP A 329 -27.42 -1.07 15.97
N VAL A 330 -26.72 0.05 15.71
CA VAL A 330 -25.60 0.12 14.77
C VAL A 330 -24.34 0.52 15.55
N TYR A 331 -23.30 -0.32 15.52
CA TYR A 331 -22.01 0.06 16.08
C TYR A 331 -21.34 1.13 15.23
N GLY A 332 -20.66 2.08 15.88
CA GLY A 332 -19.87 3.09 15.19
C GLY A 332 -19.67 4.36 16.02
N GLY A 333 -18.94 5.30 15.42
CA GLY A 333 -18.56 6.56 16.06
C GLY A 333 -17.75 7.43 15.12
N SER A 334 -17.71 8.74 15.41
CA SER A 334 -16.94 9.70 14.62
C SER A 334 -15.62 10.07 15.28
N PHE A 335 -14.69 10.54 14.46
CA PHE A 335 -13.43 11.12 14.89
C PHE A 335 -13.16 12.44 14.15
N MET A 336 -12.60 13.43 14.84
CA MET A 336 -12.20 14.72 14.26
C MET A 336 -10.91 15.18 14.95
N TYR A 337 -9.81 15.25 14.20
CA TYR A 337 -8.48 15.61 14.76
C TYR A 337 -7.90 16.83 14.04
N HIS A 338 -7.35 17.77 14.79
CA HIS A 338 -6.73 19.01 14.30
C HIS A 338 -5.20 18.86 14.22
N PHE A 339 -4.65 18.89 13.00
CA PHE A 339 -3.24 18.56 12.72
C PHE A 339 -2.63 19.45 11.63
N GLY A 340 -1.31 19.37 11.45
CA GLY A 340 -0.57 20.22 10.51
C GLY A 340 -0.80 21.70 10.83
N ASP A 341 -1.05 22.50 9.80
CA ASP A 341 -1.48 23.89 9.94
C ASP A 341 -2.85 24.06 9.28
N ASN A 342 -3.85 24.39 10.10
CA ASN A 342 -5.26 24.56 9.72
C ASN A 342 -5.97 23.33 9.13
N MET A 343 -5.40 22.12 9.25
CA MET A 343 -5.99 20.90 8.71
C MET A 343 -6.81 20.11 9.75
N VAL A 344 -7.97 19.60 9.34
CA VAL A 344 -8.82 18.71 10.13
C VAL A 344 -9.05 17.40 9.36
N THR A 345 -8.76 16.27 10.00
CA THR A 345 -9.15 14.95 9.52
C THR A 345 -10.43 14.54 10.23
N LEU A 346 -11.52 14.40 9.48
CA LEU A 346 -12.86 14.08 10.00
C LEU A 346 -13.36 12.77 9.38
N GLY A 347 -13.93 11.88 10.19
CA GLY A 347 -14.48 10.63 9.69
C GLY A 347 -15.54 10.01 10.59
N LEU A 348 -16.23 9.01 10.03
CA LEU A 348 -17.22 8.16 10.70
C LEU A 348 -16.86 6.70 10.44
N VAL A 349 -16.82 5.90 11.51
CA VAL A 349 -16.77 4.43 11.44
C VAL A 349 -18.16 3.88 11.65
N VAL A 350 -18.56 2.91 10.82
CA VAL A 350 -19.80 2.14 10.96
C VAL A 350 -19.47 0.65 10.92
N GLY A 351 -19.80 -0.08 11.99
CA GLY A 351 -19.64 -1.53 12.06
C GLY A 351 -20.46 -2.23 10.97
N LEU A 352 -19.86 -3.14 10.21
CA LEU A 352 -20.50 -3.83 9.10
C LEU A 352 -21.49 -4.92 9.55
N ASP A 353 -21.63 -5.13 10.85
CA ASP A 353 -22.75 -5.86 11.47
C ASP A 353 -24.08 -5.06 11.52
N TYR A 354 -24.17 -3.89 10.87
CA TYR A 354 -25.43 -3.14 10.82
C TYR A 354 -26.56 -3.94 10.11
N PRO A 355 -27.80 -3.97 10.67
CA PRO A 355 -28.84 -4.87 10.16
C PRO A 355 -29.71 -4.28 9.05
N ASN A 356 -29.81 -2.96 8.92
CA ASN A 356 -30.75 -2.30 8.00
C ASN A 356 -30.12 -2.09 6.60
N PRO A 357 -30.62 -2.75 5.52
CA PRO A 357 -30.07 -2.61 4.17
C PRO A 357 -30.36 -1.25 3.50
N TRP A 358 -31.14 -0.37 4.15
CA TRP A 358 -31.33 1.02 3.72
C TRP A 358 -30.28 1.99 4.30
N LEU A 359 -29.45 1.56 5.25
CA LEU A 359 -28.38 2.39 5.81
C LEU A 359 -27.22 2.54 4.82
N SER A 360 -26.79 3.78 4.60
CA SER A 360 -25.55 4.08 3.88
C SER A 360 -24.53 4.71 4.84
N PRO A 361 -23.36 4.10 5.07
CA PRO A 361 -22.30 4.71 5.88
C PRO A 361 -21.83 6.06 5.32
N TYR A 362 -21.87 6.24 3.99
CA TYR A 362 -21.64 7.52 3.33
C TYR A 362 -22.75 8.54 3.66
N GLY A 363 -24.03 8.15 3.54
CA GLY A 363 -25.17 9.00 3.88
C GLY A 363 -25.17 9.45 5.34
N GLU A 364 -24.86 8.53 6.28
CA GLU A 364 -24.66 8.85 7.68
C GLU A 364 -23.50 9.82 7.90
N PHE A 365 -22.37 9.64 7.22
CA PHE A 365 -21.23 10.56 7.33
C PHE A 365 -21.53 11.96 6.79
N GLN A 366 -22.22 12.09 5.65
CA GLN A 366 -22.65 13.39 5.15
C GLN A 366 -23.67 14.07 6.09
N LYS A 367 -24.56 13.29 6.73
CA LYS A 367 -25.54 13.72 7.76
C LYS A 367 -24.89 14.11 9.09
N LEU A 368 -23.77 13.48 9.48
CA LEU A 368 -22.98 13.82 10.68
C LEU A 368 -22.46 15.27 10.59
N LYS A 369 -21.93 15.68 9.42
CA LYS A 369 -21.28 16.99 9.24
C LYS A 369 -22.19 18.19 9.54
N HIS A 370 -23.51 18.00 9.44
CA HIS A 370 -24.50 19.02 9.78
C HIS A 370 -24.80 19.15 11.28
N HIS A 371 -24.29 18.25 12.15
CA HIS A 371 -24.44 18.39 13.59
C HIS A 371 -23.66 19.63 14.10
N PRO A 372 -24.25 20.50 14.97
CA PRO A 372 -23.68 21.81 15.31
C PRO A 372 -22.22 21.82 15.79
N LEU A 373 -21.79 20.78 16.53
CA LEU A 373 -20.40 20.65 17.01
C LEU A 373 -19.36 20.51 15.87
N ILE A 374 -19.77 19.94 14.73
CA ILE A 374 -18.89 19.68 13.58
C ILE A 374 -19.10 20.78 12.54
N LYS A 375 -20.37 21.15 12.28
CA LYS A 375 -20.75 22.24 11.38
C LYS A 375 -20.01 23.55 11.71
N SER A 376 -19.94 23.92 12.98
CA SER A 376 -19.23 25.13 13.43
C SER A 376 -17.72 25.13 13.12
N VAL A 377 -17.09 23.96 12.97
CA VAL A 377 -15.67 23.81 12.59
C VAL A 377 -15.49 23.81 11.07
N LEU A 378 -16.40 23.18 10.32
CA LEU A 378 -16.32 23.06 8.85
C LEU A 378 -16.83 24.28 8.08
N GLU A 379 -17.73 25.08 8.65
CA GLU A 379 -18.26 26.29 8.01
C GLU A 379 -17.14 27.23 7.54
N GLY A 380 -17.13 27.58 6.25
CA GLY A 380 -16.08 28.41 5.64
C GLY A 380 -14.76 27.68 5.38
N GLY A 381 -14.67 26.38 5.69
CA GLY A 381 -13.57 25.51 5.28
C GLY A 381 -13.77 24.88 3.91
N LYS A 382 -12.75 24.14 3.45
CA LYS A 382 -12.67 23.50 2.14
C LYS A 382 -12.29 22.03 2.29
N CYS A 383 -13.12 21.13 1.77
CA CYS A 383 -12.78 19.70 1.68
C CYS A 383 -11.69 19.49 0.61
N ILE A 384 -10.54 18.96 1.04
CA ILE A 384 -9.35 18.74 0.19
C ILE A 384 -9.37 17.35 -0.44
N SER A 385 -9.57 16.31 0.36
CA SER A 385 -9.53 14.91 -0.11
C SER A 385 -10.52 14.01 0.64
N TYR A 386 -10.91 12.92 -0.01
CA TYR A 386 -11.88 11.92 0.46
C TYR A 386 -11.25 10.52 0.42
N GLY A 387 -11.76 9.60 1.25
CA GLY A 387 -11.43 8.18 1.15
C GLY A 387 -12.17 7.31 2.16
N ALA A 388 -12.21 6.01 1.93
CA ALA A 388 -12.81 5.06 2.85
C ALA A 388 -12.13 3.69 2.79
N ARG A 389 -12.04 3.00 3.94
CA ARG A 389 -11.39 1.69 4.07
C ARG A 389 -12.09 0.87 5.14
N ALA A 390 -12.26 -0.43 4.90
CA ALA A 390 -12.65 -1.36 5.94
C ALA A 390 -11.53 -1.50 7.00
N LEU A 391 -11.90 -1.66 8.26
CA LEU A 391 -11.02 -1.93 9.41
C LEU A 391 -11.47 -3.21 10.13
N ALA A 392 -10.54 -3.90 10.81
CA ALA A 392 -10.84 -5.07 11.61
C ALA A 392 -11.44 -4.68 12.96
N GLU A 393 -12.57 -5.29 13.35
CA GLU A 393 -13.29 -5.00 14.60
C GLU A 393 -13.49 -6.23 15.52
N GLY A 394 -13.20 -7.44 15.05
CA GLY A 394 -13.32 -8.66 15.85
C GLY A 394 -12.29 -8.75 16.98
N GLY A 395 -11.10 -8.19 16.78
CA GLY A 395 -10.06 -8.09 17.79
C GLY A 395 -9.57 -9.47 18.27
N PHE A 396 -9.40 -9.63 19.60
CA PHE A 396 -8.75 -10.79 20.20
C PHE A 396 -9.39 -12.15 19.85
N GLN A 397 -10.71 -12.19 19.72
CA GLN A 397 -11.48 -13.40 19.42
C GLN A 397 -11.31 -13.88 17.96
N SER A 398 -10.91 -12.97 17.06
CA SER A 398 -10.83 -13.22 15.61
C SER A 398 -9.39 -13.25 15.09
N ILE A 399 -8.39 -13.25 15.97
CA ILE A 399 -6.99 -13.44 15.59
C ILE A 399 -6.86 -14.88 15.04
N PRO A 400 -6.48 -15.06 13.76
CA PRO A 400 -6.29 -16.38 13.19
C PRO A 400 -5.00 -17.03 13.72
N LYS A 401 -4.75 -18.28 13.34
CA LYS A 401 -3.39 -18.81 13.36
C LYS A 401 -2.52 -17.98 12.40
N CYS A 402 -1.48 -17.33 12.93
CA CYS A 402 -0.72 -16.33 12.18
C CYS A 402 0.45 -16.91 11.37
N ALA A 403 0.98 -18.09 11.73
CA ALA A 403 2.07 -18.74 11.00
C ALA A 403 1.57 -19.94 10.17
N PHE A 404 2.07 -20.08 8.94
CA PHE A 404 1.75 -21.16 8.01
C PHE A 404 3.02 -21.64 7.26
N PRO A 405 3.01 -22.83 6.62
CA PRO A 405 4.17 -23.33 5.88
C PRO A 405 4.53 -22.39 4.71
N GLY A 406 5.72 -21.79 4.79
CA GLY A 406 6.23 -20.80 3.84
C GLY A 406 5.86 -19.34 4.15
N GLY A 407 5.26 -19.00 5.30
CA GLY A 407 4.93 -17.60 5.58
C GLY A 407 4.15 -17.27 6.87
N ALA A 408 3.75 -16.00 6.98
CA ALA A 408 2.92 -15.49 8.09
C ALA A 408 1.99 -14.33 7.68
N LEU A 409 0.96 -14.10 8.51
CA LEU A 409 0.03 -12.97 8.41
C LEU A 409 0.44 -11.86 9.39
N ILE A 410 0.61 -10.62 8.92
CA ILE A 410 1.07 -9.50 9.76
C ILE A 410 0.13 -8.27 9.70
N GLY A 411 0.02 -7.53 10.80
CA GLY A 411 -0.82 -6.34 10.92
C GLY A 411 -2.34 -6.58 10.84
N ASP A 412 -3.07 -5.64 10.24
CA ASP A 412 -4.53 -5.72 10.06
C ASP A 412 -4.98 -6.90 9.18
N THR A 413 -4.03 -7.57 8.50
CA THR A 413 -4.20 -8.85 7.81
C THR A 413 -4.62 -9.97 8.78
N ALA A 414 -3.94 -10.04 9.95
CA ALA A 414 -4.32 -10.88 11.07
C ALA A 414 -5.39 -10.22 11.96
N GLY A 415 -5.46 -8.88 11.96
CA GLY A 415 -6.52 -8.09 12.60
C GLY A 415 -6.14 -7.53 13.98
N PHE A 416 -4.87 -7.12 14.17
CA PHE A 416 -4.35 -6.64 15.46
C PHE A 416 -4.84 -5.23 15.90
N MET A 417 -6.03 -4.80 15.50
CA MET A 417 -6.57 -3.48 15.81
C MET A 417 -7.21 -3.43 17.21
N ASN A 418 -6.81 -2.46 18.01
CA ASN A 418 -7.53 -2.09 19.23
C ASN A 418 -8.70 -1.17 18.85
N VAL A 419 -9.90 -1.75 18.76
CA VAL A 419 -11.12 -1.05 18.31
C VAL A 419 -11.52 0.10 19.24
N PRO A 420 -11.57 -0.06 20.59
CA PRO A 420 -11.90 1.06 21.47
C PRO A 420 -10.89 2.23 21.44
N LYS A 421 -9.60 1.97 21.20
CA LYS A 421 -8.59 3.03 20.97
C LYS A 421 -8.64 3.61 19.55
N ILE A 422 -9.31 2.94 18.61
CA ILE A 422 -9.27 3.20 17.17
C ILE A 422 -7.81 3.21 16.64
N LYS A 423 -7.01 2.23 17.07
CA LYS A 423 -5.57 2.11 16.73
C LYS A 423 -5.17 0.69 16.34
N GLY A 424 -4.67 0.55 15.10
CA GLY A 424 -3.96 -0.65 14.63
C GLY A 424 -2.47 -0.42 14.35
N THR A 425 -2.05 0.80 13.99
CA THR A 425 -0.71 1.09 13.44
C THR A 425 0.46 0.61 14.30
N HIS A 426 0.43 0.85 15.61
CA HIS A 426 1.52 0.48 16.53
C HIS A 426 1.64 -1.05 16.68
N ASN A 427 0.51 -1.75 16.80
CA ASN A 427 0.44 -3.20 16.77
C ASN A 427 0.85 -3.76 15.41
N ALA A 428 0.48 -3.10 14.32
CA ALA A 428 0.82 -3.50 12.97
C ALA A 428 2.34 -3.47 12.74
N MET A 429 3.01 -2.35 13.07
CA MET A 429 4.47 -2.23 13.02
C MET A 429 5.14 -3.31 13.88
N ARG A 430 4.77 -3.42 15.16
CA ARG A 430 5.38 -4.40 16.09
C ARG A 430 5.13 -5.85 15.65
N SER A 431 3.98 -6.17 15.05
CA SER A 431 3.72 -7.50 14.49
C SER A 431 4.60 -7.84 13.29
N GLY A 432 5.02 -6.82 12.52
CA GLY A 432 6.01 -6.97 11.46
C GLY A 432 7.43 -7.16 12.01
N MET A 433 7.80 -6.42 13.06
CA MET A 433 9.11 -6.55 13.71
C MET A 433 9.32 -7.94 14.35
N ILE A 434 8.29 -8.49 15.02
CA ILE A 434 8.34 -9.85 15.58
C ILE A 434 8.36 -10.90 14.45
N ALA A 435 7.66 -10.66 13.33
CA ALA A 435 7.73 -11.54 12.16
C ALA A 435 9.11 -11.53 11.50
N ALA A 436 9.76 -10.37 11.43
CA ALA A 436 11.12 -10.21 10.93
C ALA A 436 12.12 -11.01 11.76
N GLN A 437 12.07 -10.89 13.09
CA GLN A 437 12.91 -11.65 14.01
C GLN A 437 12.71 -13.17 13.86
N ALA A 438 11.46 -13.64 13.82
CA ALA A 438 11.14 -15.05 13.64
C ALA A 438 11.54 -15.59 12.24
N ALA A 439 11.36 -14.79 11.18
CA ALA A 439 11.77 -15.15 9.82
C ALA A 439 13.29 -15.26 9.70
N TYR A 440 14.04 -14.26 10.17
CA TYR A 440 15.51 -14.32 10.14
C TYR A 440 16.04 -15.49 10.97
N SER A 441 15.56 -15.67 12.21
CA SER A 441 15.87 -16.83 13.06
C SER A 441 15.67 -18.16 12.34
N ALA A 442 14.51 -18.36 11.71
CA ALA A 442 14.19 -19.61 11.02
C ALA A 442 15.04 -19.83 9.74
N LEU A 443 15.31 -18.76 8.98
CA LEU A 443 16.08 -18.78 7.73
C LEU A 443 17.57 -19.01 7.94
N SER A 444 18.15 -18.45 9.02
CA SER A 444 19.54 -18.68 9.43
C SER A 444 19.73 -20.04 10.12
N SER A 445 18.74 -20.51 10.89
CA SER A 445 18.83 -21.82 11.57
C SER A 445 18.62 -23.01 10.62
N ASN A 446 17.94 -22.80 9.49
CA ASN A 446 17.59 -23.84 8.52
C ASN A 446 17.88 -23.37 7.08
N PRO A 447 19.17 -23.18 6.70
CA PRO A 447 19.54 -22.73 5.36
C PRO A 447 18.93 -23.63 4.27
N ASP A 448 19.12 -24.95 4.39
CA ASP A 448 18.79 -25.95 3.38
C ASP A 448 17.31 -26.42 3.37
N SER A 449 16.44 -25.87 4.24
CA SER A 449 15.06 -26.37 4.33
C SER A 449 14.19 -25.90 3.16
N SER A 450 13.58 -26.85 2.45
CA SER A 450 12.63 -26.57 1.35
C SER A 450 11.37 -25.85 1.82
N SER A 451 10.99 -25.98 3.09
CA SER A 451 9.83 -25.31 3.70
C SER A 451 10.20 -24.70 5.05
N VAL A 452 9.95 -23.40 5.22
CA VAL A 452 10.20 -22.66 6.47
C VAL A 452 8.88 -22.47 7.21
N PHE A 453 8.86 -22.65 8.53
CA PHE A 453 7.69 -22.38 9.37
C PHE A 453 8.12 -21.52 10.57
N LEU A 454 7.41 -20.42 10.81
CA LEU A 454 7.78 -19.41 11.82
C LEU A 454 7.19 -19.78 13.19
N TYR A 455 7.72 -20.82 13.83
CA TYR A 455 7.26 -21.28 15.15
C TYR A 455 7.32 -20.17 16.20
N ASP A 456 8.46 -19.48 16.28
CA ASP A 456 8.72 -18.41 17.25
C ASP A 456 7.77 -17.20 17.08
N TYR A 457 7.11 -17.05 15.92
CA TYR A 457 6.26 -15.89 15.64
C TYR A 457 5.01 -15.86 16.53
N GLU A 458 4.35 -17.00 16.73
CA GLU A 458 3.13 -17.05 17.55
C GLU A 458 3.41 -16.84 19.04
N ASP A 459 4.52 -17.36 19.55
CA ASP A 459 4.91 -17.17 20.95
C ASP A 459 5.51 -15.77 21.18
N GLY A 460 6.23 -15.21 20.19
CA GLY A 460 6.60 -13.79 20.17
C GLY A 460 5.38 -12.87 20.21
N LEU A 461 4.35 -13.14 19.39
CA LEU A 461 3.07 -12.44 19.44
C LEU A 461 2.40 -12.56 20.82
N ARG A 462 2.25 -13.78 21.36
CA ARG A 462 1.60 -14.04 22.66
C ARG A 462 2.28 -13.34 23.84
N ASN A 463 3.60 -13.22 23.80
CA ASN A 463 4.40 -12.54 24.83
C ASN A 463 4.50 -11.02 24.62
N SER A 464 4.11 -10.50 23.45
CA SER A 464 4.19 -9.07 23.12
C SER A 464 3.10 -8.21 23.80
N SER A 465 3.29 -6.89 23.74
CA SER A 465 2.27 -5.91 24.13
C SER A 465 0.96 -6.05 23.35
N ILE A 466 0.99 -6.53 22.10
CA ILE A 466 -0.18 -6.70 21.22
C ILE A 466 -1.21 -7.64 21.88
N TRP A 467 -0.75 -8.82 22.33
CA TRP A 467 -1.63 -9.84 22.90
C TRP A 467 -2.25 -9.38 24.22
N LYS A 468 -1.46 -8.70 25.05
CA LYS A 468 -1.92 -8.10 26.31
C LYS A 468 -2.96 -7.00 26.07
N GLU A 469 -2.70 -6.08 25.13
CA GLU A 469 -3.58 -4.97 24.81
C GLU A 469 -4.92 -5.44 24.24
N LEU A 470 -4.89 -6.31 23.22
CA LEU A 470 -6.11 -6.83 22.61
C LEU A 470 -6.93 -7.67 23.60
N LYS A 471 -6.27 -8.45 24.46
CA LYS A 471 -6.94 -9.19 25.54
C LYS A 471 -7.59 -8.28 26.57
N GLU A 472 -7.03 -7.11 26.88
CA GLU A 472 -7.63 -6.15 27.82
C GLU A 472 -8.98 -5.61 27.30
N VAL A 473 -9.06 -5.27 26.01
CA VAL A 473 -10.26 -4.65 25.41
C VAL A 473 -11.28 -5.63 24.81
N ARG A 474 -10.96 -6.93 24.76
CA ARG A 474 -11.70 -7.97 24.01
C ARG A 474 -13.24 -7.98 24.16
N ASN A 475 -13.76 -7.66 25.33
CA ASN A 475 -15.20 -7.70 25.61
C ASN A 475 -15.95 -6.41 25.20
N MET A 476 -15.25 -5.32 24.92
CA MET A 476 -15.87 -4.02 24.66
C MET A 476 -16.72 -4.04 23.37
N ARG A 477 -16.15 -4.39 22.21
CA ARG A 477 -16.89 -4.44 20.93
C ARG A 477 -18.07 -5.42 20.93
N PRO A 478 -17.96 -6.68 21.42
CA PRO A 478 -19.10 -7.58 21.53
C PRO A 478 -20.24 -7.08 22.43
N SER A 479 -19.96 -6.27 23.46
CA SER A 479 -21.01 -5.80 24.39
C SER A 479 -22.08 -4.91 23.73
N PHE A 480 -21.77 -4.30 22.58
CA PHE A 480 -22.71 -3.53 21.76
C PHE A 480 -23.73 -4.41 21.02
N ALA A 481 -23.47 -5.71 20.84
CA ALA A 481 -24.40 -6.65 20.21
C ALA A 481 -25.51 -7.17 21.15
N THR A 482 -25.60 -6.64 22.36
CA THR A 482 -26.69 -6.95 23.30
C THR A 482 -27.99 -6.24 22.90
N PRO A 483 -29.19 -6.67 23.36
CA PRO A 483 -30.46 -5.98 23.08
C PRO A 483 -30.53 -4.52 23.58
N LEU A 484 -29.60 -4.10 24.43
CA LEU A 484 -29.42 -2.72 24.91
C LEU A 484 -28.60 -1.85 23.94
N GLY A 485 -28.01 -2.43 22.90
CA GLY A 485 -27.28 -1.76 21.82
C GLY A 485 -26.16 -0.86 22.35
N ILE A 486 -26.07 0.34 21.78
CA ILE A 486 -25.10 1.38 22.15
C ILE A 486 -25.09 1.72 23.67
N TYR A 487 -26.24 1.67 24.34
CA TYR A 487 -26.33 1.97 25.77
C TYR A 487 -25.74 0.83 26.62
N GLY A 488 -26.05 -0.43 26.25
CA GLY A 488 -25.44 -1.61 26.87
C GLY A 488 -23.93 -1.63 26.66
N GLY A 489 -23.49 -1.37 25.42
CA GLY A 489 -22.08 -1.33 25.05
C GLY A 489 -21.28 -0.25 25.79
N ILE A 490 -21.82 0.98 25.91
CA ILE A 490 -21.18 2.05 26.69
C ILE A 490 -21.10 1.69 28.18
N MET A 491 -22.20 1.19 28.78
CA MET A 491 -22.20 0.80 30.20
C MET A 491 -21.20 -0.33 30.48
N TYR A 492 -21.22 -1.40 29.68
CA TYR A 492 -20.29 -2.52 29.83
C TYR A 492 -18.84 -2.08 29.60
N SER A 493 -18.57 -1.30 28.56
CA SER A 493 -17.21 -0.80 28.26
C SER A 493 -16.68 0.09 29.39
N GLY A 494 -17.55 0.88 30.05
CA GLY A 494 -17.19 1.62 31.26
C GLY A 494 -16.80 0.71 32.43
N LEU A 495 -17.58 -0.35 32.69
CA LEU A 495 -17.27 -1.34 33.73
C LEU A 495 -15.95 -2.07 33.46
N GLU A 496 -15.74 -2.52 32.21
CA GLU A 496 -14.51 -3.22 31.79
C GLU A 496 -13.28 -2.28 31.80
N ALA A 497 -13.43 -1.01 31.42
CA ALA A 497 -12.33 -0.04 31.38
C ALA A 497 -11.91 0.48 32.77
N TYR A 498 -12.86 0.91 33.61
CA TYR A 498 -12.56 1.58 34.88
C TYR A 498 -12.46 0.60 36.06
N ILE A 499 -13.33 -0.41 36.13
CA ILE A 499 -13.42 -1.33 37.28
C ILE A 499 -12.60 -2.58 37.05
N PHE A 500 -12.92 -3.38 36.02
CA PHE A 500 -12.27 -4.68 35.81
C PHE A 500 -10.89 -4.58 35.14
N ARG A 501 -10.62 -3.50 34.40
CA ARG A 501 -9.39 -3.26 33.63
C ARG A 501 -9.02 -4.47 32.75
N GLY A 502 -10.01 -4.99 32.01
CA GLY A 502 -9.89 -6.17 31.15
C GLY A 502 -9.68 -7.52 31.87
N LYS A 503 -9.65 -7.56 33.21
CA LYS A 503 -9.38 -8.77 34.01
C LYS A 503 -10.61 -9.64 34.28
N THR A 504 -11.71 -9.42 33.57
CA THR A 504 -12.87 -10.33 33.60
C THR A 504 -12.45 -11.77 33.26
N PRO A 505 -13.00 -12.81 33.92
CA PRO A 505 -12.62 -14.21 33.69
C PRO A 505 -13.31 -14.86 32.48
N TRP A 506 -14.13 -14.12 31.73
CA TRP A 506 -14.86 -14.58 30.54
C TRP A 506 -14.46 -13.80 29.29
N THR A 507 -14.78 -14.34 28.11
CA THR A 507 -14.68 -13.64 26.83
C THR A 507 -16.02 -13.70 26.12
N LEU A 508 -16.54 -12.55 25.71
CA LEU A 508 -17.79 -12.45 24.94
C LEU A 508 -17.53 -12.84 23.46
N SER A 509 -18.45 -13.56 22.84
CA SER A 509 -18.36 -13.92 21.42
C SER A 509 -19.02 -12.86 20.53
N HIS A 510 -18.65 -12.85 19.24
CA HIS A 510 -19.44 -12.17 18.21
C HIS A 510 -20.80 -12.88 18.05
N HIS A 511 -21.79 -12.15 17.54
CA HIS A 511 -23.19 -12.60 17.52
C HIS A 511 -23.57 -13.28 16.19
N CYS A 512 -23.04 -12.79 15.07
CA CYS A 512 -23.10 -13.40 13.74
C CYS A 512 -21.95 -12.83 12.88
N THR A 513 -21.92 -13.10 11.57
CA THR A 513 -21.00 -12.42 10.65
C THR A 513 -21.62 -11.14 10.06
N ASP A 514 -20.79 -10.17 9.68
CA ASP A 514 -21.21 -8.90 9.07
C ASP A 514 -22.25 -9.04 7.91
N PRO A 515 -22.13 -9.99 6.95
CA PRO A 515 -23.16 -10.18 5.93
C PRO A 515 -24.44 -10.81 6.50
N ASP A 516 -24.34 -11.80 7.41
CA ASP A 516 -25.47 -12.48 8.05
C ASP A 516 -26.38 -11.53 8.85
N ALA A 517 -25.80 -10.47 9.42
CA ALA A 517 -26.53 -9.46 10.18
C ALA A 517 -27.61 -8.73 9.36
N THR A 518 -27.49 -8.74 8.02
CA THR A 518 -28.33 -7.97 7.11
C THR A 518 -29.73 -8.58 6.98
N LYS A 519 -30.75 -7.83 7.41
CA LYS A 519 -32.17 -8.20 7.32
C LYS A 519 -32.76 -7.93 5.94
N ALA A 520 -33.96 -8.46 5.68
CA ALA A 520 -34.69 -8.12 4.47
C ALA A 520 -35.13 -6.64 4.49
N ALA A 521 -35.13 -5.99 3.33
CA ALA A 521 -35.47 -4.58 3.18
C ALA A 521 -36.95 -4.28 3.55
N SER A 522 -37.82 -5.28 3.51
CA SER A 522 -39.22 -5.24 3.96
C SER A 522 -39.39 -5.26 5.49
N GLU A 523 -38.37 -5.71 6.24
CA GLU A 523 -38.38 -5.75 7.71
C GLU A 523 -37.82 -4.46 8.34
N CYS A 524 -37.31 -3.54 7.52
CA CYS A 524 -36.51 -2.42 7.95
C CYS A 524 -37.05 -1.09 7.42
N THR A 525 -37.10 -0.07 8.28
CA THR A 525 -37.49 1.28 7.88
C THR A 525 -36.53 1.83 6.82
N LYS A 526 -37.07 2.25 5.68
CA LYS A 526 -36.33 2.97 4.64
C LYS A 526 -35.76 4.27 5.22
N ILE A 527 -34.47 4.51 5.02
CA ILE A 527 -33.81 5.74 5.43
C ILE A 527 -33.70 6.65 4.21
N GLU A 528 -34.19 7.88 4.35
CA GLU A 528 -34.06 8.92 3.33
C GLU A 528 -33.07 9.97 3.82
N TYR A 529 -31.93 10.09 3.13
CA TYR A 529 -30.86 11.01 3.47
C TYR A 529 -31.15 12.41 2.90
N PRO A 530 -30.84 13.50 3.64
CA PRO A 530 -30.90 14.85 3.09
C PRO A 530 -30.05 14.97 1.83
N LYS A 531 -30.51 15.75 0.86
CA LYS A 531 -29.68 16.11 -0.31
C LYS A 531 -28.43 16.88 0.16
N PRO A 532 -27.27 16.69 -0.47
CA PRO A 532 -26.06 17.45 -0.16
C PRO A 532 -26.26 18.94 -0.46
N ASP A 533 -25.61 19.81 0.32
CA ASP A 533 -25.65 21.27 0.13
C ASP A 533 -24.55 21.80 -0.80
N GLY A 534 -23.57 20.94 -1.17
CA GLY A 534 -22.42 21.30 -2.00
C GLY A 534 -21.32 22.06 -1.26
N VAL A 535 -21.47 22.30 0.04
CA VAL A 535 -20.57 23.15 0.85
C VAL A 535 -20.02 22.39 2.05
N ILE A 536 -20.89 21.79 2.86
CA ILE A 536 -20.56 20.97 4.03
C ILE A 536 -20.78 19.48 3.71
N SER A 537 -21.81 19.15 2.94
CA SER A 537 -22.12 17.81 2.45
C SER A 537 -22.09 17.72 0.92
N PHE A 538 -21.65 16.58 0.40
CA PHE A 538 -21.40 16.36 -1.03
C PHE A 538 -22.12 15.10 -1.54
N ASP A 539 -22.36 15.04 -2.84
CA ASP A 539 -22.73 13.79 -3.50
C ASP A 539 -21.51 12.86 -3.61
N ILE A 540 -21.79 11.57 -3.86
CA ILE A 540 -20.76 10.53 -3.84
C ILE A 540 -19.73 10.68 -4.98
N LEU A 541 -20.08 11.27 -6.12
CA LEU A 541 -19.17 11.44 -7.26
C LEU A 541 -18.22 12.62 -7.02
N THR A 542 -18.72 13.72 -6.45
CA THR A 542 -17.90 14.83 -5.94
C THR A 542 -16.96 14.39 -4.81
N SER A 543 -17.33 13.36 -4.03
CA SER A 543 -16.42 12.70 -3.10
C SER A 543 -15.41 11.79 -3.81
N VAL A 544 -15.82 10.97 -4.78
CA VAL A 544 -14.91 10.06 -5.51
C VAL A 544 -13.83 10.81 -6.28
N SER A 545 -14.15 11.94 -6.94
CA SER A 545 -13.12 12.74 -7.64
C SER A 545 -12.01 13.26 -6.70
N ARG A 546 -12.33 13.46 -5.42
CA ARG A 546 -11.37 13.84 -4.36
C ARG A 546 -10.56 12.67 -3.78
N THR A 547 -10.64 11.49 -4.38
CA THR A 547 -9.81 10.31 -4.03
C THR A 547 -8.67 10.06 -5.01
N GLY A 548 -8.61 10.82 -6.11
CA GLY A 548 -7.66 10.58 -7.20
C GLY A 548 -7.73 9.17 -7.78
N THR A 549 -8.90 8.51 -7.72
CA THR A 549 -9.05 7.15 -8.25
C THR A 549 -9.45 7.15 -9.72
N ASN A 550 -8.73 6.33 -10.49
CA ASN A 550 -8.96 6.06 -11.89
C ASN A 550 -8.35 4.69 -12.21
N HIS A 551 -9.05 3.88 -13.00
CA HIS A 551 -8.55 2.60 -13.49
C HIS A 551 -8.67 2.56 -15.00
N GLU A 552 -7.82 1.78 -15.68
CA GLU A 552 -8.02 1.50 -17.11
C GLU A 552 -9.42 0.89 -17.34
N GLU A 553 -10.24 1.50 -18.19
CA GLU A 553 -11.65 1.09 -18.38
C GLU A 553 -11.80 -0.24 -19.11
N ASP A 554 -10.85 -0.55 -20.01
CA ASP A 554 -10.77 -1.79 -20.75
C ASP A 554 -9.84 -2.79 -20.04
N GLN A 555 -10.26 -3.24 -18.85
CA GLN A 555 -9.63 -4.34 -18.12
C GLN A 555 -10.68 -5.27 -17.50
N PRO A 556 -10.30 -6.51 -17.10
CA PRO A 556 -11.19 -7.40 -16.35
C PRO A 556 -11.72 -6.74 -15.07
N VAL A 557 -13.04 -6.83 -14.84
CA VAL A 557 -13.66 -6.25 -13.65
C VAL A 557 -13.18 -6.98 -12.40
N HIS A 558 -12.25 -6.35 -11.67
CA HIS A 558 -11.61 -6.88 -10.44
C HIS A 558 -12.59 -7.14 -9.26
N LEU A 559 -13.86 -6.79 -9.45
CA LEU A 559 -14.98 -7.03 -8.54
C LEU A 559 -15.78 -8.21 -9.08
N GLN A 560 -15.21 -9.41 -8.95
CA GLN A 560 -15.67 -10.59 -9.66
C GLN A 560 -17.02 -11.08 -9.12
N VAL A 561 -18.03 -11.09 -10.00
CA VAL A 561 -19.36 -11.67 -9.77
C VAL A 561 -19.64 -12.65 -10.91
N LYS A 562 -19.81 -13.93 -10.58
CA LYS A 562 -19.82 -15.03 -11.57
C LYS A 562 -21.05 -15.04 -12.49
N ASP A 563 -22.17 -14.51 -12.02
CA ASP A 563 -23.46 -14.51 -12.73
C ASP A 563 -24.26 -13.32 -12.22
N TRP A 564 -24.34 -12.26 -13.02
CA TRP A 564 -24.92 -10.97 -12.62
C TRP A 564 -26.45 -11.04 -12.55
N ASP A 565 -27.10 -11.89 -13.36
CA ASP A 565 -28.55 -12.06 -13.33
C ASP A 565 -28.97 -12.91 -12.12
N LYS A 566 -28.19 -13.94 -11.75
CA LYS A 566 -28.38 -14.67 -10.49
C LYS A 566 -28.10 -13.79 -9.26
N HIS A 567 -27.06 -12.95 -9.30
CA HIS A 567 -26.80 -11.98 -8.24
C HIS A 567 -28.01 -11.05 -8.06
N THR A 568 -28.48 -10.43 -9.16
CA THR A 568 -29.70 -9.61 -9.19
C THR A 568 -30.89 -10.34 -8.57
N LYS A 569 -31.13 -11.60 -8.92
CA LYS A 569 -32.26 -12.40 -8.40
C LYS A 569 -32.18 -12.70 -6.90
N LEU A 570 -30.99 -12.73 -6.30
CA LEU A 570 -30.79 -12.96 -4.87
C LEU A 570 -30.77 -11.64 -4.07
N ALA A 571 -30.07 -10.63 -4.57
CA ALA A 571 -29.84 -9.35 -3.90
C ALA A 571 -31.01 -8.38 -4.04
N TRP A 572 -31.55 -8.19 -5.25
CA TRP A 572 -32.52 -7.13 -5.53
C TRP A 572 -33.86 -7.31 -4.79
N PRO A 573 -34.57 -8.46 -4.86
CA PRO A 573 -35.89 -8.57 -4.24
C PRO A 573 -35.83 -8.47 -2.71
N LYS A 574 -34.86 -9.15 -2.08
CA LYS A 574 -34.76 -9.27 -0.62
C LYS A 574 -34.07 -8.07 0.05
N TYR A 575 -33.01 -7.54 -0.56
CA TYR A 575 -32.15 -6.51 0.05
C TYR A 575 -32.20 -5.15 -0.67
N GLN A 576 -32.93 -5.06 -1.79
CA GLN A 576 -33.07 -3.84 -2.59
C GLN A 576 -31.70 -3.27 -3.00
N GLY A 577 -30.76 -4.15 -3.34
CA GLY A 577 -29.41 -3.80 -3.82
C GLY A 577 -28.55 -3.05 -2.80
N VAL A 578 -28.37 -3.58 -1.59
CA VAL A 578 -27.68 -2.93 -0.45
C VAL A 578 -26.27 -2.41 -0.78
N GLU A 579 -25.61 -3.02 -1.76
CA GLU A 579 -24.32 -2.64 -2.34
C GLU A 579 -24.29 -1.21 -2.93
N ASN A 580 -25.42 -0.66 -3.40
CA ASN A 580 -25.51 0.74 -3.81
C ASN A 580 -25.49 1.74 -2.63
N ARG A 581 -25.67 1.26 -1.38
CA ARG A 581 -25.62 2.06 -0.14
C ARG A 581 -24.38 1.81 0.70
N PHE A 582 -23.89 0.56 0.75
CA PHE A 582 -22.66 0.24 1.48
C PHE A 582 -21.40 0.69 0.75
N CYS A 583 -21.44 0.83 -0.58
CA CYS A 583 -20.28 1.21 -1.36
C CYS A 583 -19.95 2.70 -1.15
N PRO A 584 -18.76 3.05 -0.63
CA PRO A 584 -18.36 4.45 -0.42
C PRO A 584 -18.02 5.20 -1.71
N ALA A 585 -18.17 4.59 -2.89
CA ALA A 585 -17.72 5.14 -4.17
C ALA A 585 -18.68 4.92 -5.36
N GLY A 586 -19.95 4.55 -5.12
CA GLY A 586 -20.95 4.44 -6.20
C GLY A 586 -20.60 3.43 -7.29
N VAL A 587 -19.94 2.33 -6.92
CA VAL A 587 -19.45 1.32 -7.88
C VAL A 587 -20.55 0.37 -8.36
N TYR A 588 -21.58 0.14 -7.55
CA TYR A 588 -22.66 -0.82 -7.83
C TYR A 588 -23.98 -0.11 -8.09
N GLU A 589 -24.57 -0.36 -9.25
CA GLU A 589 -25.81 0.27 -9.68
C GLU A 589 -26.83 -0.78 -10.17
N TYR A 590 -28.11 -0.44 -10.04
CA TYR A 590 -29.21 -1.16 -10.65
C TYR A 590 -29.89 -0.21 -11.63
N VAL A 591 -29.57 -0.38 -12.91
CA VAL A 591 -30.10 0.46 -14.00
C VAL A 591 -31.45 -0.11 -14.43
N GLU A 592 -32.46 0.74 -14.62
CA GLU A 592 -33.77 0.31 -15.13
C GLU A 592 -33.62 -0.32 -16.53
N ASP A 593 -34.10 -1.56 -16.68
CA ASP A 593 -33.93 -2.36 -17.90
C ASP A 593 -35.16 -3.25 -18.12
N PRO A 594 -36.11 -2.82 -18.99
CA PRO A 594 -37.31 -3.60 -19.31
C PRO A 594 -37.06 -4.95 -19.99
N SER A 595 -35.83 -5.26 -20.42
CA SER A 595 -35.48 -6.58 -20.97
C SER A 595 -35.20 -7.62 -19.88
N LYS A 596 -35.01 -7.20 -18.62
CA LYS A 596 -34.69 -8.06 -17.48
C LYS A 596 -35.94 -8.43 -16.68
N GLU A 597 -35.97 -9.67 -16.20
CA GLU A 597 -37.09 -10.28 -15.44
C GLU A 597 -37.54 -9.48 -14.20
N LEU A 598 -36.62 -8.71 -13.60
CA LEU A 598 -36.87 -7.88 -12.42
C LEU A 598 -36.94 -6.37 -12.73
N GLY A 599 -37.02 -6.00 -14.01
CA GLY A 599 -37.06 -4.60 -14.49
C GLY A 599 -35.76 -3.80 -14.29
N VAL A 600 -34.69 -4.45 -13.82
CA VAL A 600 -33.39 -3.84 -13.57
C VAL A 600 -32.23 -4.73 -14.04
N ARG A 601 -31.14 -4.10 -14.45
CA ARG A 601 -29.84 -4.71 -14.76
C ARG A 601 -28.80 -4.24 -13.76
N PHE A 602 -28.12 -5.19 -13.12
CA PHE A 602 -26.95 -4.92 -12.28
C PHE A 602 -25.78 -4.39 -13.12
N GLN A 603 -25.05 -3.41 -12.60
CA GLN A 603 -23.90 -2.79 -13.24
C GLN A 603 -22.78 -2.54 -12.24
N ILE A 604 -21.54 -2.78 -12.68
CA ILE A 604 -20.31 -2.53 -11.93
C ILE A 604 -19.48 -1.45 -12.65
N ASN A 605 -19.39 -0.28 -12.04
CA ASN A 605 -18.56 0.86 -12.43
C ASN A 605 -17.18 0.76 -11.75
N ALA A 606 -16.42 -0.27 -12.13
CA ALA A 606 -15.20 -0.70 -11.45
C ALA A 606 -14.12 0.40 -11.33
N GLN A 607 -14.10 1.36 -12.26
CA GLN A 607 -13.15 2.47 -12.29
C GLN A 607 -13.22 3.39 -11.07
N ASN A 608 -14.37 3.44 -10.38
CA ASN A 608 -14.56 4.21 -9.15
C ASN A 608 -14.03 3.49 -7.88
N CYS A 609 -13.47 2.28 -7.99
CA CYS A 609 -13.24 1.45 -6.80
C CYS A 609 -12.02 1.90 -5.98
N ILE A 610 -12.25 2.65 -4.91
CA ILE A 610 -11.23 3.05 -3.91
C ILE A 610 -10.70 1.88 -3.01
N HIS A 611 -10.75 0.64 -3.50
CA HIS A 611 -10.24 -0.60 -2.89
C HIS A 611 -10.60 -0.84 -1.40
N CYS A 612 -11.70 -0.25 -0.93
CA CYS A 612 -12.09 -0.25 0.49
C CYS A 612 -12.28 -1.65 1.12
N LYS A 613 -12.54 -2.67 0.29
CA LYS A 613 -12.90 -4.08 0.59
C LYS A 613 -14.31 -4.33 1.16
N THR A 614 -15.12 -3.31 1.39
CA THR A 614 -16.48 -3.44 1.98
C THR A 614 -17.41 -4.39 1.21
N CYS A 615 -17.28 -4.51 -0.11
CA CYS A 615 -18.15 -5.38 -0.93
C CYS A 615 -17.97 -6.87 -0.65
N ASP A 616 -16.71 -7.36 -0.61
CA ASP A 616 -16.34 -8.72 -0.23
C ASP A 616 -16.91 -9.08 1.16
N ILE A 617 -16.82 -8.12 2.09
CA ILE A 617 -17.25 -8.29 3.49
C ILE A 617 -18.77 -8.28 3.63
N LYS A 618 -19.46 -7.23 3.16
CA LYS A 618 -20.84 -6.92 3.57
C LYS A 618 -21.91 -7.48 2.64
N VAL A 619 -21.56 -7.98 1.45
CA VAL A 619 -22.58 -8.49 0.53
C VAL A 619 -23.27 -9.73 1.12
N PRO A 620 -24.61 -9.73 1.36
CA PRO A 620 -25.28 -10.83 2.07
C PRO A 620 -25.29 -12.16 1.31
N THR A 621 -25.04 -12.13 -0.01
CA THR A 621 -24.96 -13.30 -0.90
C THR A 621 -23.58 -13.93 -0.95
N GLN A 622 -22.54 -13.26 -0.43
CA GLN A 622 -21.13 -13.71 -0.41
C GLN A 622 -20.62 -14.24 -1.77
N ASP A 623 -21.02 -13.57 -2.85
CA ASP A 623 -20.71 -13.92 -4.25
C ASP A 623 -19.95 -12.84 -5.03
N ILE A 624 -19.73 -11.66 -4.43
CA ILE A 624 -18.73 -10.68 -4.90
C ILE A 624 -17.37 -11.03 -4.33
N ASN A 625 -16.37 -11.20 -5.19
CA ASN A 625 -14.99 -11.51 -4.81
C ASN A 625 -14.04 -10.39 -5.27
N TRP A 626 -13.50 -9.60 -4.34
CA TRP A 626 -12.50 -8.58 -4.67
C TRP A 626 -11.16 -9.25 -5.00
N GLN A 627 -10.60 -8.89 -6.15
CA GLN A 627 -9.22 -9.16 -6.56
C GLN A 627 -8.51 -7.84 -6.84
N THR A 628 -7.19 -7.92 -6.99
CA THR A 628 -6.38 -6.79 -7.46
C THR A 628 -6.77 -6.44 -8.91
N PRO A 629 -6.98 -5.16 -9.27
CA PRO A 629 -6.90 -4.70 -10.65
C PRO A 629 -5.44 -4.79 -11.16
N GLN A 630 -5.16 -4.24 -12.34
CA GLN A 630 -3.78 -4.13 -12.81
C GLN A 630 -2.95 -3.26 -11.84
N GLY A 631 -1.70 -3.65 -11.61
CA GLY A 631 -0.79 -2.92 -10.75
C GLY A 631 -0.55 -1.50 -11.27
N GLY A 632 -0.51 -0.52 -10.36
CA GLY A 632 -0.39 0.89 -10.71
C GLY A 632 -1.70 1.58 -11.11
N ASP A 633 -2.83 0.85 -11.23
CA ASP A 633 -4.15 1.48 -11.33
C ASP A 633 -4.39 2.41 -10.13
N GLN A 634 -4.82 3.62 -10.45
CA GLN A 634 -4.69 4.75 -9.54
C GLN A 634 -5.80 4.75 -8.50
N ALA A 635 -5.39 4.82 -7.25
CA ALA A 635 -6.13 5.54 -6.23
C ALA A 635 -5.11 6.46 -5.57
N GLN A 636 -4.88 7.64 -6.18
CA GLN A 636 -4.03 8.68 -5.63
C GLN A 636 -4.74 9.33 -4.44
N VAL A 637 -4.78 8.63 -3.30
CA VAL A 637 -5.40 9.13 -2.07
C VAL A 637 -4.47 10.19 -1.46
N LEU A 638 -4.45 11.36 -2.10
CA LEU A 638 -3.68 12.56 -1.82
C LEU A 638 -4.12 13.22 -0.49
N LEU A 639 -3.91 12.48 0.60
CA LEU A 639 -4.04 12.92 1.98
C LEU A 639 -2.79 13.73 2.38
N LEU A 640 -2.60 14.85 1.66
CA LEU A 640 -1.50 15.84 1.75
C LEU A 640 -0.21 15.50 0.97
N GLY A 641 -0.32 14.97 -0.25
CA GLY A 641 0.84 14.57 -1.08
C GLY A 641 1.31 15.53 -2.18
N ALA A 642 0.74 16.74 -2.33
CA ALA A 642 1.08 17.64 -3.44
C ALA A 642 0.82 19.14 -3.16
N GLN A 643 1.52 19.73 -2.18
CA GLN A 643 1.69 21.19 -2.09
C GLN A 643 3.13 21.54 -1.67
N ASN A 644 3.88 22.17 -2.56
CA ASN A 644 5.23 22.66 -2.28
C ASN A 644 5.15 23.92 -1.40
N TYR A 645 5.52 23.80 -0.12
CA TYR A 645 5.59 24.93 0.81
C TYR A 645 6.84 25.80 0.57
N SER A 646 6.86 26.57 -0.52
CA SER A 646 7.92 27.53 -0.83
C SER A 646 7.51 28.98 -0.49
N ALA A 647 7.48 29.32 0.80
CA ALA A 647 7.34 30.71 1.25
C ALA A 647 8.73 31.41 1.25
N PRO A 648 8.93 32.53 0.51
CA PRO A 648 10.26 33.12 0.35
C PRO A 648 10.68 33.98 1.56
N LEU A 649 11.29 33.35 2.57
CA LEU A 649 11.96 34.03 3.67
C LEU A 649 13.46 34.22 3.39
N ASN A 650 13.82 35.33 2.71
CA ASN A 650 14.99 36.14 3.08
C ASN A 650 15.15 37.42 2.22
N ARG A 651 14.90 38.59 2.84
CA ARG A 651 15.66 39.82 2.61
C ARG A 651 15.86 40.51 3.96
N LEU A 652 17.11 40.58 4.40
CA LEU A 652 17.55 41.31 5.60
C LEU A 652 18.63 42.33 5.23
N SER A 653 18.82 43.35 6.09
CA SER A 653 19.59 44.58 5.87
C SER A 653 19.00 45.51 4.79
N GLN A 654 19.01 46.84 4.94
CA GLN A 654 19.88 47.70 5.77
C GLN A 654 19.11 48.66 6.70
N PRO A 655 19.74 49.18 7.78
CA PRO A 655 19.19 50.24 8.62
C PRO A 655 19.84 51.63 8.36
N CYS A 656 19.05 52.63 7.94
CA CYS A 656 19.49 54.03 7.90
C CYS A 656 18.42 55.01 8.42
N CYS A 657 18.66 55.50 9.65
CA CYS A 657 18.66 56.90 10.07
C CYS A 657 17.76 57.98 9.41
N HIS A 658 17.19 58.81 10.31
CA HIS A 658 16.82 60.24 10.19
C HIS A 658 15.40 60.67 9.75
N SER A 659 14.73 61.33 10.71
CA SER A 659 14.11 62.66 10.59
C SER A 659 12.91 62.91 9.66
N ILE A 660 11.73 62.99 10.29
CA ILE A 660 10.55 63.84 9.95
C ILE A 660 11.06 65.31 9.86
N PRO A 661 10.66 66.21 8.89
CA PRO A 661 9.26 66.68 8.81
C PRO A 661 8.68 67.32 7.50
N LEU A 662 7.33 67.51 7.55
CA LEU A 662 6.51 68.61 6.98
C LEU A 662 6.17 68.75 5.46
N HIS A 663 4.84 68.75 5.22
CA HIS A 663 4.02 69.78 4.53
C HIS A 663 3.53 69.68 3.05
N LEU A 664 2.18 69.67 2.95
CA LEU A 664 1.28 70.58 2.17
C LEU A 664 0.83 70.30 0.72
N ILE A 665 -0.51 70.38 0.57
CA ILE A 665 -1.32 71.20 -0.39
C ILE A 665 -2.14 70.54 -1.53
N GLN A 666 -3.47 70.60 -1.33
CA GLN A 666 -4.61 70.88 -2.26
C GLN A 666 -5.01 69.92 -3.42
N HIS A 667 -6.22 69.35 -3.29
CA HIS A 667 -7.49 69.67 -4.02
C HIS A 667 -7.50 69.79 -5.56
N PRO A 668 -8.62 69.40 -6.27
CA PRO A 668 -10.00 69.85 -5.94
C PRO A 668 -11.19 68.86 -6.12
N PHE A 669 -12.35 69.33 -5.61
CA PHE A 669 -13.78 69.12 -5.98
C PHE A 669 -14.15 68.11 -7.11
N ALA A 670 -15.32 67.43 -7.09
CA ALA A 670 -16.65 68.00 -6.83
C ALA A 670 -17.81 67.00 -6.54
N HIS A 671 -18.77 67.42 -5.68
CA HIS A 671 -20.26 67.39 -5.79
C HIS A 671 -21.01 66.12 -6.33
N HIS A 672 -22.22 65.70 -5.89
CA HIS A 672 -23.29 66.20 -4.98
C HIS A 672 -24.33 65.05 -4.77
N ARG A 673 -25.30 65.01 -3.83
CA ARG A 673 -25.58 65.63 -2.49
C ARG A 673 -26.86 64.96 -1.88
N ILE A 674 -27.22 65.34 -0.64
CA ILE A 674 -28.59 65.31 -0.04
C ILE A 674 -29.13 63.93 0.40
N ASP A 675 -29.71 63.72 1.59
CA ASP A 675 -29.56 64.26 2.99
C ASP A 675 -30.45 63.31 3.89
N ILE A 676 -30.85 63.49 5.16
CA ILE A 676 -30.85 64.60 6.13
C ILE A 676 -30.85 64.10 7.60
N ALA A 677 -30.30 64.93 8.52
CA ALA A 677 -30.65 65.21 9.94
C ALA A 677 -31.36 64.21 10.92
N SER A 678 -31.16 64.25 12.26
CA SER A 678 -30.13 64.89 13.12
C SER A 678 -30.34 64.66 14.66
N HIS A 679 -29.31 64.97 15.48
CA HIS A 679 -29.38 65.61 16.84
C HIS A 679 -29.75 64.76 18.11
N ARG A 680 -29.23 64.98 19.36
CA ARG A 680 -28.22 65.94 19.93
C ARG A 680 -27.65 65.59 21.37
N ILE A 681 -26.31 65.54 21.53
CA ILE A 681 -25.39 66.04 22.63
C ILE A 681 -25.56 65.57 24.15
N PRO A 682 -24.74 65.97 25.20
CA PRO A 682 -23.77 65.04 25.84
C PRO A 682 -23.62 65.09 27.43
N PRO A 683 -22.45 65.13 28.18
CA PRO A 683 -22.34 64.64 29.59
C PRO A 683 -22.01 65.75 30.64
N PRO A 684 -21.57 65.46 31.91
CA PRO A 684 -20.14 65.24 32.27
C PRO A 684 -19.88 64.32 33.52
N SER A 685 -18.75 64.49 34.25
CA SER A 685 -18.16 63.67 35.36
C SER A 685 -17.86 64.54 36.64
N PRO A 686 -17.03 64.20 37.68
CA PRO A 686 -16.50 62.95 38.32
C PRO A 686 -16.46 62.92 39.92
N HIS A 687 -15.89 61.84 40.52
CA HIS A 687 -15.09 61.74 41.81
C HIS A 687 -15.64 61.71 43.30
N LEU A 688 -15.24 60.61 44.03
CA LEU A 688 -14.59 60.48 45.38
C LEU A 688 -15.28 60.51 46.81
N GLN A 689 -15.08 59.39 47.57
CA GLN A 689 -14.57 59.21 49.00
C GLN A 689 -15.43 59.11 50.31
N ARG A 690 -15.03 58.09 51.15
CA ARG A 690 -14.94 58.00 52.67
C ARG A 690 -16.23 57.78 53.53
N PHE A 691 -16.25 57.23 54.78
CA PHE A 691 -15.25 56.70 55.78
C PHE A 691 -15.91 55.75 56.87
N ASP A 692 -15.37 54.52 57.15
CA ASP A 692 -15.09 53.75 58.43
C ASP A 692 -16.03 53.79 59.72
N PRO A 693 -15.87 53.08 60.89
CA PRO A 693 -15.20 51.79 61.31
C PRO A 693 -16.03 50.79 62.20
N ARG A 694 -15.48 49.56 62.44
CA ARG A 694 -15.16 48.90 63.77
C ARG A 694 -15.35 47.34 63.86
N HIS A 695 -14.26 46.62 64.24
CA HIS A 695 -14.10 45.41 65.13
C HIS A 695 -15.07 44.18 65.08
N LEU A 696 -14.69 42.92 65.37
CA LEU A 696 -13.53 42.32 66.08
C LEU A 696 -13.19 40.88 65.57
N SER A 697 -11.91 40.46 65.74
CA SER A 697 -11.26 39.10 65.74
C SER A 697 -12.09 37.79 65.58
N ILE A 698 -11.56 36.69 65.00
CA ILE A 698 -10.45 35.85 65.55
C ILE A 698 -9.61 35.11 64.47
N PHE A 699 -8.27 35.25 64.59
CA PHE A 699 -7.10 34.40 64.27
C PHE A 699 -7.19 33.19 63.27
N SER A 700 -6.19 32.93 62.40
CA SER A 700 -4.87 33.60 62.21
C SER A 700 -4.21 33.47 60.80
N THR A 701 -3.11 32.71 60.67
CA THR A 701 -1.96 32.97 59.76
C THR A 701 -1.22 31.66 59.38
N TRP A 702 -0.50 31.46 58.26
CA TRP A 702 0.29 32.30 57.30
C TRP A 702 1.84 32.19 57.45
N PRO A 703 2.64 32.43 56.36
CA PRO A 703 3.93 31.73 56.15
C PRO A 703 5.20 32.63 56.04
N PHE A 704 6.35 32.00 55.75
CA PHE A 704 7.59 32.52 55.12
C PHE A 704 8.26 33.80 55.71
N CYS A 705 9.48 33.67 56.27
CA CYS A 705 10.74 34.28 55.77
C CYS A 705 11.90 34.45 56.80
N CYS A 706 13.12 34.51 56.24
CA CYS A 706 14.31 35.28 56.69
C CYS A 706 15.27 34.84 57.83
N LEU A 707 16.57 35.10 57.51
CA LEU A 707 17.76 35.40 58.35
C LEU A 707 18.74 34.30 58.86
N HIS A 708 20.02 34.63 58.69
CA HIS A 708 21.30 34.04 59.18
C HIS A 708 21.62 34.55 60.62
N PRO A 709 22.77 34.22 61.30
CA PRO A 709 23.97 33.44 60.89
C PRO A 709 24.56 32.41 61.91
N LEU A 710 25.59 31.66 61.44
CA LEU A 710 26.79 31.14 62.15
C LEU A 710 26.69 30.36 63.51
N LYS A 711 27.07 29.08 63.50
CA LYS A 711 28.29 28.59 64.20
C LYS A 711 28.78 27.18 63.82
N GLU A 712 30.09 27.04 63.88
CA GLU A 712 31.02 25.96 63.46
C GLU A 712 30.75 24.54 64.01
N ARG A 713 31.07 23.50 63.20
CA ARG A 713 32.17 22.54 63.50
C ARG A 713 32.56 21.62 62.32
N ILE A 714 33.73 21.01 62.47
CA ILE A 714 34.61 20.24 61.54
C ILE A 714 34.88 18.86 62.22
N PRO A 715 35.26 17.71 61.57
CA PRO A 715 36.00 17.54 60.30
C PRO A 715 35.52 16.48 59.28
N SER A 716 36.26 16.42 58.17
CA SER A 716 36.41 15.36 57.15
C SER A 716 37.29 14.17 57.64
N HIS A 717 37.57 13.09 56.89
CA HIS A 717 38.62 13.01 55.85
C HIS A 717 38.69 11.67 55.06
N PHE A 718 39.57 11.66 54.05
CA PHE A 718 39.96 10.58 53.09
C PHE A 718 38.97 10.35 51.92
N GLU A 719 39.40 10.23 50.65
CA GLU A 719 40.75 10.18 50.02
C GLU A 719 40.67 10.78 48.58
N SER A 720 41.41 11.84 48.20
CA SER A 720 42.72 11.89 47.48
C SER A 720 42.72 11.36 46.01
N PHE A 721 43.48 11.88 45.03
CA PHE A 721 44.36 13.07 44.93
C PHE A 721 44.72 13.40 43.44
N ARG A 722 45.06 14.68 43.12
CA ARG A 722 45.68 15.18 41.85
C ARG A 722 44.80 15.13 40.58
N LYS A 723 44.96 15.93 39.51
CA LYS A 723 45.70 17.17 39.09
C LYS A 723 45.14 17.55 37.69
N GLN A 724 45.31 18.69 37.00
CA GLN A 724 45.71 20.12 37.17
C GLN A 724 45.22 20.79 35.84
N GLN A 725 44.99 22.10 35.64
CA GLN A 725 44.99 23.34 36.44
C GLN A 725 43.96 24.31 35.78
N ALA A 726 43.78 25.52 36.29
CA ALA A 726 43.01 26.59 35.64
C ALA A 726 43.66 27.99 35.79
N VAL A 727 43.14 28.96 35.02
CA VAL A 727 43.25 30.44 35.13
C VAL A 727 44.59 31.13 34.79
N GLN A 728 44.56 31.94 33.72
CA GLN A 728 44.99 33.36 33.56
C GLN A 728 44.63 33.77 32.10
N ALA A 729 44.00 34.90 31.74
CA ALA A 729 44.14 36.33 32.08
C ALA A 729 45.42 36.95 31.44
N THR A 730 45.42 38.10 30.74
CA THR A 730 44.35 39.07 30.33
C THR A 730 44.88 40.00 29.20
N GLU A 731 43.99 40.75 28.52
CA GLU A 731 44.23 42.05 27.82
C GLU A 731 45.42 42.22 26.82
N ASN A 732 45.13 42.53 25.54
CA ASN A 732 45.19 43.92 25.02
C ASN A 732 44.86 44.06 23.51
N CYS A 733 44.70 45.30 23.03
CA CYS A 733 44.25 45.67 21.69
C CYS A 733 45.38 46.18 20.75
N PHE A 734 45.00 46.42 19.47
CA PHE A 734 45.72 47.09 18.38
C PHE A 734 46.79 46.30 17.61
N GLY A 735 46.68 46.34 16.26
CA GLY A 735 47.64 45.73 15.34
C GLY A 735 47.12 45.56 13.91
N ASN A 736 46.81 46.65 13.19
CA ASN A 736 46.49 46.57 11.75
C ASN A 736 47.74 46.24 10.93
N LEU A 737 47.64 45.29 9.99
CA LEU A 737 48.16 45.50 8.63
C LEU A 737 47.53 44.54 7.61
N GLU A 738 47.45 44.98 6.37
CA GLU A 738 46.86 44.24 5.24
C GLU A 738 47.90 43.35 4.54
N ARG A 739 47.48 42.16 4.07
CA ARG A 739 47.77 41.72 2.69
C ARG A 739 46.94 40.53 2.22
N ASN A 740 46.77 40.46 0.90
CA ASN A 740 46.01 39.44 0.19
C ASN A 740 46.63 38.03 0.31
N THR A 741 45.78 37.05 0.62
CA THR A 741 45.85 35.71 0.01
C THR A 741 44.46 35.31 -0.45
N THR A 742 44.34 34.89 -1.72
CA THR A 742 43.08 34.43 -2.32
C THR A 742 42.74 33.03 -1.81
N PRO A 743 41.49 32.76 -1.34
CA PRO A 743 41.03 31.41 -1.11
C PRO A 743 41.05 30.61 -2.42
N ILE A 744 41.63 29.41 -2.38
CA ILE A 744 41.60 28.47 -3.51
C ILE A 744 40.16 27.95 -3.64
N PRO A 745 39.52 28.00 -4.83
CA PRO A 745 38.22 27.38 -5.02
C PRO A 745 38.37 25.85 -4.96
N LEU A 746 37.63 25.22 -4.06
CA LEU A 746 37.43 23.77 -4.08
C LEU A 746 36.70 23.38 -5.38
N PRO A 747 37.05 22.25 -6.02
CA PRO A 747 36.38 21.83 -7.25
C PRO A 747 34.91 21.49 -6.98
N PRO A 748 33.99 21.76 -7.93
CA PRO A 748 32.62 21.26 -7.84
C PRO A 748 32.62 19.73 -7.88
N ILE A 749 31.69 19.11 -7.16
CA ILE A 749 31.53 17.65 -7.14
C ILE A 749 31.14 17.18 -8.55
N MET A 750 32.07 16.53 -9.23
CA MET A 750 31.86 15.99 -10.58
C MET A 750 31.19 14.62 -10.53
N SER A 751 30.24 14.39 -11.44
CA SER A 751 29.63 13.07 -11.67
C SER A 751 30.69 12.03 -12.04
N GLU A 752 30.56 10.81 -11.51
CA GLU A 752 31.52 9.72 -11.73
C GLU A 752 31.81 9.45 -13.21
N VAL A 753 33.10 9.39 -13.53
CA VAL A 753 33.62 9.06 -14.85
C VAL A 753 34.36 7.72 -14.75
N SER A 754 34.15 6.82 -15.70
CA SER A 754 34.82 5.52 -15.72
C SER A 754 36.33 5.70 -15.90
N SER A 755 37.11 4.95 -15.12
CA SER A 755 38.57 4.96 -15.14
C SER A 755 39.18 4.03 -16.19
N THR A 756 38.43 3.06 -16.72
CA THR A 756 38.90 2.03 -17.66
C THR A 756 38.29 2.16 -19.07
N ARG A 757 37.17 2.87 -19.20
CA ARG A 757 36.38 2.96 -20.45
C ARG A 757 36.55 4.30 -21.14
N LEU A 758 36.86 4.26 -22.43
CA LEU A 758 36.98 5.42 -23.30
C LEU A 758 35.83 5.51 -24.31
N TYR A 759 35.44 6.74 -24.62
CA TYR A 759 34.59 7.13 -25.74
C TYR A 759 35.46 7.58 -26.92
N LEU A 760 35.12 7.11 -28.11
CA LEU A 760 35.72 7.48 -29.39
C LEU A 760 34.70 8.28 -30.22
N GLY A 761 34.90 9.58 -30.34
CA GLY A 761 34.10 10.46 -31.20
C GLY A 761 34.71 10.66 -32.59
N ASN A 762 33.87 11.03 -33.55
CA ASN A 762 34.23 11.30 -34.94
C ASN A 762 34.78 10.07 -35.70
N LEU A 763 34.08 8.93 -35.58
CA LEU A 763 34.40 7.69 -36.26
C LEU A 763 33.73 7.59 -37.65
N PRO A 764 34.49 7.37 -38.73
CA PRO A 764 33.90 7.15 -40.06
C PRO A 764 32.92 5.98 -40.08
N ARG A 765 31.77 6.14 -40.76
CA ARG A 765 30.60 5.23 -40.65
C ARG A 765 30.82 3.79 -41.15
N ASN A 766 31.96 3.51 -41.79
CA ASN A 766 32.29 2.22 -42.41
C ASN A 766 33.47 1.50 -41.69
N VAL A 767 33.73 1.85 -40.43
CA VAL A 767 34.83 1.29 -39.64
C VAL A 767 34.45 -0.03 -38.98
N THR A 768 35.36 -1.00 -39.02
CA THR A 768 35.20 -2.30 -38.36
C THR A 768 35.91 -2.34 -37.00
N LYS A 769 35.54 -3.28 -36.12
CA LYS A 769 36.14 -3.41 -34.78
C LYS A 769 37.66 -3.66 -34.87
N GLN A 770 38.07 -4.54 -35.77
CA GLN A 770 39.45 -4.99 -35.89
C GLN A 770 40.37 -3.86 -36.37
N GLU A 771 39.92 -2.98 -37.28
CA GLU A 771 40.69 -1.80 -37.70
C GLU A 771 40.90 -0.78 -36.56
N ILE A 772 40.05 -0.80 -35.52
CA ILE A 772 40.21 0.03 -34.31
C ILE A 772 41.14 -0.65 -33.31
N GLU A 773 40.98 -1.96 -33.13
CA GLU A 773 41.89 -2.79 -32.34
C GLU A 773 43.34 -2.67 -32.85
N ASP A 774 43.55 -2.82 -34.17
CA ASP A 774 44.84 -2.67 -34.84
C ASP A 774 45.41 -1.24 -34.67
N HIS A 775 44.59 -0.19 -34.83
CA HIS A 775 45.03 1.22 -34.69
C HIS A 775 45.52 1.55 -33.28
N PHE A 776 44.75 1.17 -32.25
CA PHE A 776 45.13 1.45 -30.87
C PHE A 776 46.31 0.57 -30.40
N ASN A 777 46.39 -0.68 -30.85
CA ASN A 777 47.54 -1.57 -30.58
C ASN A 777 48.83 -1.16 -31.32
N SER A 778 48.75 -0.38 -32.41
CA SER A 778 49.94 0.03 -33.19
C SER A 778 50.45 1.43 -32.86
N HIS A 779 49.60 2.33 -32.38
CA HIS A 779 49.97 3.73 -32.08
C HIS A 779 50.12 4.05 -30.60
N HIS A 780 49.54 3.25 -29.70
CA HIS A 780 49.63 3.43 -28.24
C HIS A 780 50.12 2.14 -27.58
N GLY A 781 50.42 2.21 -26.26
CA GLY A 781 51.05 1.12 -25.52
C GLY A 781 50.23 -0.18 -25.51
N SER A 782 50.90 -1.30 -25.19
CA SER A 782 50.37 -2.67 -25.28
C SER A 782 49.35 -3.04 -24.18
N GLY A 783 48.36 -2.18 -23.95
CA GLY A 783 47.26 -2.40 -23.02
C GLY A 783 46.18 -3.30 -23.62
N LYS A 784 45.66 -4.25 -22.85
CA LYS A 784 44.71 -5.26 -23.34
C LYS A 784 43.28 -4.72 -23.34
N ILE A 785 42.71 -4.59 -24.53
CA ILE A 785 41.32 -4.15 -24.74
C ILE A 785 40.35 -5.32 -24.42
N THR A 786 39.27 -5.05 -23.69
CA THR A 786 38.29 -6.04 -23.20
C THR A 786 36.94 -5.97 -23.93
N GLU A 787 36.41 -4.77 -24.21
CA GLU A 787 35.24 -4.55 -25.08
C GLU A 787 35.55 -3.47 -26.15
N ILE A 788 35.26 -3.76 -27.42
CA ILE A 788 35.15 -2.76 -28.49
C ILE A 788 33.69 -2.68 -28.94
N LYS A 789 33.07 -1.50 -28.84
CA LYS A 789 31.65 -1.26 -29.13
C LYS A 789 31.46 -0.05 -30.06
N LEU A 790 31.47 -0.31 -31.36
CA LEU A 790 31.28 0.71 -32.39
C LEU A 790 29.78 1.00 -32.65
N MET A 791 29.49 2.25 -32.98
CA MET A 791 28.18 2.76 -33.43
C MET A 791 28.39 3.67 -34.66
N SER A 792 27.30 4.15 -35.27
CA SER A 792 27.39 5.01 -36.46
C SER A 792 27.85 6.44 -36.11
N GLY A 793 29.15 6.69 -36.13
CA GLY A 793 29.76 8.02 -35.90
C GLY A 793 30.60 8.14 -34.63
N PHE A 794 30.50 7.15 -33.73
CA PHE A 794 31.23 7.10 -32.46
C PHE A 794 31.32 5.65 -31.95
N GLY A 795 32.08 5.41 -30.90
CA GLY A 795 32.20 4.10 -30.28
C GLY A 795 32.75 4.18 -28.86
N PHE A 796 32.94 3.01 -28.25
CA PHE A 796 33.61 2.86 -26.96
C PHE A 796 34.65 1.74 -27.03
N ILE A 797 35.73 1.92 -26.30
CA ILE A 797 36.73 0.89 -26.00
C ILE A 797 36.91 0.81 -24.48
N GLU A 798 37.12 -0.39 -23.95
CA GLU A 798 37.37 -0.61 -22.52
C GLU A 798 38.66 -1.39 -22.34
N TYR A 799 39.53 -0.96 -21.43
CA TYR A 799 40.82 -1.58 -21.14
C TYR A 799 40.76 -2.42 -19.87
N GLU A 800 41.68 -3.38 -19.77
CA GLU A 800 41.88 -4.20 -18.56
C GLU A 800 42.52 -3.40 -17.40
N ASP A 801 43.34 -2.38 -17.70
CA ASP A 801 43.92 -1.46 -16.72
C ASP A 801 43.48 0.00 -16.97
N ALA A 802 43.32 0.77 -15.89
CA ALA A 802 43.01 2.19 -15.91
C ALA A 802 44.21 3.08 -16.25
N MET A 803 45.45 2.60 -16.11
CA MET A 803 46.64 3.30 -16.59
C MET A 803 46.75 3.24 -18.11
N ASP A 804 46.52 2.07 -18.72
CA ASP A 804 46.48 1.91 -20.19
C ASP A 804 45.44 2.85 -20.82
N ALA A 805 44.22 2.88 -20.26
CA ALA A 805 43.17 3.80 -20.69
C ALA A 805 43.57 5.28 -20.57
N LYS A 806 44.46 5.64 -19.65
CA LYS A 806 44.87 7.02 -19.39
C LYS A 806 45.95 7.51 -20.35
N ASP A 807 46.88 6.65 -20.75
CA ASP A 807 47.97 7.00 -21.67
C ASP A 807 47.50 7.18 -23.13
N VAL A 808 46.30 6.67 -23.46
CA VAL A 808 45.66 6.80 -24.79
C VAL A 808 44.89 8.14 -24.95
N VAL A 809 44.50 8.79 -23.85
CA VAL A 809 43.63 9.99 -23.86
C VAL A 809 44.29 11.34 -24.25
N PRO A 810 45.59 11.63 -24.04
CA PRO A 810 46.12 12.99 -24.19
C PRO A 810 46.07 13.57 -25.61
N ASP A 811 46.41 12.78 -26.63
CA ASP A 811 46.57 13.23 -28.01
C ASP A 811 45.68 12.43 -28.97
N GLY A 812 44.53 13.01 -29.32
CA GLY A 812 43.59 12.41 -30.28
C GLY A 812 44.26 12.19 -31.63
N THR A 813 44.31 10.92 -32.07
CA THR A 813 45.03 10.48 -33.29
C THR A 813 44.20 10.61 -34.56
N ASP A 814 44.88 10.81 -35.69
CA ASP A 814 44.25 10.80 -37.01
C ASP A 814 44.03 9.35 -37.48
N PHE A 815 42.79 9.01 -37.84
CA PHE A 815 42.38 7.69 -38.30
C PHE A 815 41.62 7.80 -39.62
N LYS A 816 42.14 7.13 -40.67
CA LYS A 816 41.58 7.15 -42.04
C LYS A 816 41.37 8.57 -42.62
N GLY A 817 42.09 9.58 -42.11
CA GLY A 817 42.04 10.97 -42.58
C GLY A 817 41.16 11.91 -41.75
N GLU A 818 40.54 11.43 -40.67
CA GLU A 818 39.79 12.26 -39.71
C GLU A 818 40.38 12.13 -38.30
N ARG A 819 40.39 13.21 -37.52
CA ARG A 819 40.94 13.21 -36.16
C ARG A 819 39.93 12.63 -35.16
N LEU A 820 40.32 11.58 -34.45
CA LEU A 820 39.48 10.96 -33.41
C LEU A 820 39.46 11.79 -32.13
N THR A 821 38.27 11.89 -31.52
CA THR A 821 38.11 12.50 -30.19
C THR A 821 38.08 11.40 -29.13
N VAL A 822 39.17 11.24 -28.37
CA VAL A 822 39.27 10.25 -27.29
C VAL A 822 39.02 10.93 -25.95
N GLN A 823 38.09 10.41 -25.14
CA GLN A 823 37.77 10.91 -23.79
C GLN A 823 37.33 9.76 -22.87
N PHE A 824 37.50 9.89 -21.55
CA PHE A 824 36.92 8.92 -20.61
C PHE A 824 35.38 8.93 -20.67
N ALA A 825 34.78 7.74 -20.72
CA ALA A 825 33.34 7.57 -20.73
C ALA A 825 32.74 7.84 -19.34
N ARG A 826 31.60 8.54 -19.26
CA ARG A 826 30.89 8.71 -17.99
C ARG A 826 30.34 7.36 -17.51
N GLY A 827 30.38 7.12 -16.19
CA GLY A 827 30.16 5.78 -15.62
C GLY A 827 28.79 5.18 -15.98
N PRO A 828 28.72 3.88 -16.38
CA PRO A 828 27.45 3.20 -16.51
C PRO A 828 26.86 2.90 -15.13
N ARG A 829 25.53 2.96 -14.99
CA ARG A 829 24.86 2.33 -13.84
C ARG A 829 25.09 0.82 -13.91
N HIS A 830 25.38 0.19 -12.77
CA HIS A 830 25.55 -1.26 -12.71
C HIS A 830 24.31 -1.95 -13.29
N LYS A 831 24.49 -2.78 -14.32
CA LYS A 831 23.44 -3.61 -14.88
C LYS A 831 24.04 -4.95 -15.31
N GLU A 832 23.91 -5.93 -14.43
CA GLU A 832 24.25 -7.31 -14.75
C GLU A 832 23.25 -7.93 -15.75
N THR A 833 23.60 -9.11 -16.25
CA THR A 833 23.12 -9.57 -17.56
C THR A 833 21.85 -10.41 -17.47
N PHE A 834 20.77 -9.93 -18.08
CA PHE A 834 19.68 -10.79 -18.57
C PHE A 834 19.17 -10.34 -19.94
N SER A 835 18.77 -11.31 -20.76
CA SER A 835 18.46 -11.14 -22.19
C SER A 835 16.96 -11.03 -22.45
N GLY A 836 16.43 -9.79 -22.42
CA GLY A 836 15.02 -9.51 -22.73
C GLY A 836 14.72 -9.27 -24.23
N PRO A 837 13.47 -9.47 -24.70
CA PRO A 837 13.06 -9.20 -26.08
C PRO A 837 13.07 -7.70 -26.48
N PRO A 838 13.02 -7.37 -27.79
CA PRO A 838 13.26 -6.01 -28.27
C PRO A 838 11.98 -5.22 -28.59
N ASP A 839 11.31 -4.68 -27.58
CA ASP A 839 10.80 -3.30 -27.68
C ASP A 839 10.62 -2.66 -26.29
N ARG A 840 10.92 -1.36 -26.18
CA ARG A 840 10.56 -0.57 -24.98
C ARG A 840 9.52 0.44 -25.41
N SER A 841 8.28 0.19 -24.99
CA SER A 841 7.18 1.16 -25.07
C SER A 841 7.67 2.49 -24.49
N SER A 842 7.79 3.50 -25.36
CA SER A 842 8.18 4.84 -24.95
C SER A 842 7.11 5.42 -24.01
N ALA A 843 7.53 6.15 -22.97
CA ALA A 843 6.62 6.82 -22.06
C ALA A 843 5.54 7.62 -22.84
N PRO A 844 4.28 7.66 -22.36
CA PRO A 844 3.18 8.33 -23.07
C PRO A 844 3.56 9.77 -23.43
N ARG A 845 3.60 10.06 -24.74
CA ARG A 845 4.00 11.39 -25.21
C ARG A 845 2.95 12.41 -24.75
N PRO A 846 3.34 13.58 -24.21
CA PRO A 846 2.40 14.55 -23.69
C PRO A 846 1.41 15.01 -24.77
N ARG A 847 0.16 15.25 -24.38
CA ARG A 847 -0.91 15.64 -25.30
C ARG A 847 -0.61 17.02 -25.90
N ARG A 848 -0.26 17.05 -27.20
CA ARG A 848 -0.05 18.27 -28.01
C ARG A 848 -1.21 19.26 -27.84
N THR A 849 -0.94 20.47 -27.37
CA THR A 849 -1.96 21.50 -27.11
C THR A 849 -2.22 22.33 -28.37
N ILE A 850 -3.11 23.33 -28.27
CA ILE A 850 -3.31 24.35 -29.32
C ILE A 850 -2.61 25.68 -28.98
N TYR A 851 -2.09 25.82 -27.75
CA TYR A 851 -1.51 27.06 -27.25
C TYR A 851 -0.01 27.10 -27.55
N ARG A 852 0.30 27.30 -28.83
CA ARG A 852 1.64 27.25 -29.42
C ARG A 852 2.22 28.65 -29.62
N MET A 853 3.50 28.78 -29.29
CA MET A 853 4.35 29.95 -29.52
C MET A 853 5.33 29.61 -30.64
N GLN A 854 5.40 30.44 -31.68
CA GLN A 854 6.48 30.39 -32.67
C GLN A 854 7.61 31.33 -32.22
N ILE A 855 8.84 30.82 -32.22
CA ILE A 855 10.07 31.56 -31.95
C ILE A 855 10.87 31.59 -33.24
N SER A 856 11.26 32.78 -33.71
CA SER A 856 11.98 32.96 -34.98
C SER A 856 13.24 33.81 -34.82
N GLY A 857 14.22 33.62 -35.70
CA GLY A 857 15.57 34.18 -35.54
C GLY A 857 16.50 33.30 -34.69
N LEU A 858 16.22 31.99 -34.63
CA LEU A 858 17.03 31.03 -33.89
C LEU A 858 18.30 30.64 -34.69
N PRO A 859 19.48 30.59 -34.06
CA PRO A 859 20.65 29.91 -34.62
C PRO A 859 20.47 28.38 -34.55
N GLU A 860 21.44 27.59 -35.04
CA GLU A 860 21.39 26.12 -34.87
C GLU A 860 21.29 25.73 -33.38
N THR A 861 20.19 25.05 -33.05
CA THR A 861 19.69 24.95 -31.67
C THR A 861 18.96 23.61 -31.48
N SER A 862 19.11 22.99 -30.31
CA SER A 862 18.36 21.77 -29.96
C SER A 862 16.99 22.10 -29.36
N TRP A 863 16.06 21.15 -29.43
CA TRP A 863 14.76 21.27 -28.77
C TRP A 863 14.87 21.44 -27.24
N GLN A 864 15.96 20.98 -26.61
CA GLN A 864 16.21 21.15 -25.18
C GLN A 864 16.52 22.61 -24.84
N ASP A 865 17.46 23.23 -25.58
CA ASP A 865 17.78 24.65 -25.43
C ASP A 865 16.52 25.53 -25.58
N LEU A 866 15.65 25.19 -26.54
CA LEU A 866 14.42 25.93 -26.82
C LEU A 866 13.40 25.78 -25.68
N LYS A 867 13.28 24.58 -25.10
CA LYS A 867 12.43 24.31 -23.94
C LYS A 867 12.91 25.07 -22.70
N ASP A 868 14.21 25.08 -22.46
CA ASP A 868 14.78 25.73 -21.28
C ASP A 868 14.83 27.26 -21.42
N PHE A 869 14.94 27.81 -22.65
CA PHE A 869 14.66 29.23 -22.92
C PHE A 869 13.20 29.59 -22.61
N ALA A 870 12.24 28.80 -23.09
CA ALA A 870 10.83 29.05 -22.84
C ALA A 870 10.47 29.00 -21.33
N ARG A 871 11.12 28.12 -20.57
CA ARG A 871 11.01 28.04 -19.10
C ARG A 871 11.54 29.27 -18.36
N GLN A 872 12.35 30.13 -18.97
CA GLN A 872 12.75 31.42 -18.38
C GLN A 872 11.57 32.39 -18.19
N SER A 873 10.40 32.11 -18.80
CA SER A 873 9.15 32.81 -18.50
C SER A 873 8.59 32.49 -17.09
N GLY A 874 9.08 31.43 -16.43
CA GLY A 874 8.54 30.91 -15.16
C GLY A 874 7.32 30.00 -15.32
N LEU A 875 7.15 29.40 -16.49
CA LEU A 875 6.02 28.54 -16.88
C LEU A 875 6.56 27.21 -17.40
N ASP A 876 5.86 26.09 -17.17
CA ASP A 876 6.28 24.81 -17.75
C ASP A 876 5.78 24.64 -19.20
N VAL A 877 6.49 23.79 -19.93
CA VAL A 877 6.40 23.63 -21.37
C VAL A 877 5.98 22.20 -21.68
N VAL A 878 4.81 22.05 -22.28
CA VAL A 878 4.23 20.74 -22.62
C VAL A 878 5.06 20.07 -23.73
N TYR A 879 5.40 20.82 -24.77
CA TYR A 879 6.14 20.32 -25.93
C TYR A 879 7.01 21.41 -26.59
N SER A 880 8.06 21.00 -27.30
CA SER A 880 9.05 21.88 -27.92
C SER A 880 9.70 21.22 -29.15
N GLU A 881 9.79 21.94 -30.27
CA GLU A 881 10.28 21.40 -31.56
C GLU A 881 11.02 22.48 -32.36
N THR A 882 12.22 22.16 -32.85
CA THR A 882 13.08 23.06 -33.63
C THR A 882 13.00 22.74 -35.11
N GLY A 883 12.70 23.73 -35.95
CA GLY A 883 12.75 23.66 -37.40
C GLY A 883 14.14 23.94 -37.96
N HIS A 884 14.39 23.50 -39.19
CA HIS A 884 15.66 23.74 -39.90
C HIS A 884 15.72 25.11 -40.60
N ASP A 885 14.69 25.95 -40.45
CA ASP A 885 14.50 27.25 -41.11
C ASP A 885 14.75 28.45 -40.20
N GLY A 886 15.48 28.28 -39.09
CA GLY A 886 15.71 29.32 -38.09
C GLY A 886 14.48 29.65 -37.24
N ARG A 887 13.51 28.73 -37.19
CA ARG A 887 12.28 28.82 -36.39
C ARG A 887 12.14 27.60 -35.49
N GLY A 888 11.38 27.77 -34.41
CA GLY A 888 11.08 26.74 -33.44
C GLY A 888 9.73 27.02 -32.81
N PHE A 889 9.14 26.01 -32.18
CA PHE A 889 7.81 26.09 -31.63
C PHE A 889 7.77 25.48 -30.23
N VAL A 890 6.96 26.09 -29.36
CA VAL A 890 6.80 25.69 -27.97
C VAL A 890 5.32 25.70 -27.61
N GLU A 891 4.84 24.65 -26.96
CA GLU A 891 3.44 24.50 -26.53
C GLU A 891 3.30 24.60 -25.01
N PHE A 892 2.30 25.37 -24.59
CA PHE A 892 1.94 25.58 -23.19
C PHE A 892 0.58 24.95 -22.88
N GLU A 893 0.27 24.76 -21.59
CA GLU A 893 -0.99 24.12 -21.16
C GLU A 893 -2.20 25.04 -21.37
N THR A 894 -2.08 26.34 -21.08
CA THR A 894 -3.18 27.31 -21.27
C THR A 894 -2.81 28.48 -22.18
N GLY A 895 -3.83 29.14 -22.74
CA GLY A 895 -3.66 30.38 -23.52
C GLY A 895 -3.14 31.56 -22.70
N SER A 896 -3.38 31.57 -21.38
CA SER A 896 -2.79 32.53 -20.43
C SER A 896 -1.28 32.36 -20.32
N ASP A 897 -0.80 31.12 -20.30
CA ASP A 897 0.63 30.80 -20.22
C ASP A 897 1.33 31.18 -21.52
N LEU A 898 0.75 30.82 -22.68
CA LEU A 898 1.22 31.24 -23.99
C LEU A 898 1.38 32.77 -24.09
N LYS A 899 0.35 33.52 -23.67
CA LYS A 899 0.40 34.99 -23.69
C LYS A 899 1.51 35.53 -22.78
N THR A 900 1.60 35.01 -21.55
CA THR A 900 2.59 35.40 -20.56
C THR A 900 4.02 35.02 -20.98
N ALA A 901 4.20 33.93 -21.72
CA ALA A 901 5.48 33.53 -22.27
C ALA A 901 5.94 34.49 -23.37
N VAL A 902 5.07 34.82 -24.32
CA VAL A 902 5.36 35.82 -25.37
C VAL A 902 5.72 37.17 -24.76
N GLU A 903 4.91 37.70 -23.83
CA GLU A 903 5.14 39.00 -23.17
C GLU A 903 6.46 39.08 -22.38
N LYS A 904 7.03 37.94 -21.96
CA LYS A 904 8.29 37.88 -21.18
C LYS A 904 9.53 37.57 -22.03
N LEU A 905 9.37 36.93 -23.19
CA LEU A 905 10.45 36.35 -23.99
C LEU A 905 10.64 36.98 -25.36
N ASP A 906 9.65 37.72 -25.89
CA ASP A 906 9.81 38.43 -27.15
C ASP A 906 10.95 39.47 -27.09
N GLY A 907 11.71 39.56 -28.18
CA GLY A 907 12.88 40.44 -28.30
C GLY A 907 14.08 40.09 -27.42
N ARG A 908 14.03 39.00 -26.62
CA ARG A 908 15.17 38.55 -25.81
C ARG A 908 16.32 38.02 -26.68
N GLU A 909 17.50 38.03 -26.10
CA GLU A 909 18.68 37.41 -26.67
C GLU A 909 18.78 35.93 -26.27
N PHE A 910 19.04 35.08 -27.25
CA PHE A 910 19.17 33.64 -27.13
C PHE A 910 20.36 33.18 -27.99
N LYS A 911 21.37 32.57 -27.35
CA LYS A 911 22.64 32.17 -27.98
C LYS A 911 23.27 33.26 -28.87
N GLY A 912 23.27 34.52 -28.42
CA GLY A 912 23.84 35.66 -29.14
C GLY A 912 22.99 36.23 -30.29
N SER A 913 21.79 35.70 -30.51
CA SER A 913 20.82 36.22 -31.51
C SER A 913 19.57 36.73 -30.81
N ARG A 914 18.97 37.82 -31.27
CA ARG A 914 17.66 38.26 -30.77
C ARG A 914 16.54 37.47 -31.45
N VAL A 915 15.66 36.88 -30.66
CA VAL A 915 14.54 36.07 -31.14
C VAL A 915 13.22 36.83 -31.04
N LEU A 916 12.35 36.62 -32.02
CA LEU A 916 10.99 37.13 -32.04
C LEU A 916 10.02 36.00 -31.63
N CYS A 917 9.21 36.24 -30.60
CA CYS A 917 8.24 35.28 -30.07
C CYS A 917 6.81 35.72 -30.45
N THR A 918 6.09 34.90 -31.21
CA THR A 918 4.72 35.19 -31.68
C THR A 918 3.74 34.09 -31.28
N GLN A 919 2.48 34.45 -31.03
CA GLN A 919 1.41 33.48 -30.75
C GLN A 919 0.96 32.83 -32.06
N ASP A 920 0.89 31.50 -32.08
CA ASP A 920 0.61 30.67 -33.26
C ASP A 920 -0.47 29.63 -32.91
N ILE A 921 -1.64 30.11 -32.48
CA ILE A 921 -2.75 29.27 -32.02
C ILE A 921 -3.37 28.55 -33.22
N GLN A 922 -3.10 27.25 -33.36
CA GLN A 922 -3.63 26.44 -34.45
C GLN A 922 -5.14 26.22 -34.33
N SER A 923 -5.85 26.26 -35.47
CA SER A 923 -7.24 25.82 -35.51
C SER A 923 -7.34 24.30 -35.32
N GLN A 924 -8.54 23.82 -34.97
CA GLN A 924 -8.76 22.38 -34.82
C GLN A 924 -8.82 21.65 -36.19
N GLU A 925 -9.00 22.38 -37.29
CA GLU A 925 -9.18 21.84 -38.64
C GLU A 925 -7.84 21.69 -39.41
N ASP A 926 -6.81 22.47 -39.05
CA ASP A 926 -5.47 22.40 -39.67
C ASP A 926 -4.65 21.15 -39.29
N ARG A 927 -5.15 20.33 -38.35
CA ARG A 927 -4.46 19.12 -37.88
C ARG A 927 -4.57 17.96 -38.87
N GLN A 928 -3.70 17.94 -39.88
CA GLN A 928 -3.53 16.76 -40.75
C GLN A 928 -3.22 15.48 -39.93
N PRO A 929 -4.00 14.39 -40.09
CA PRO A 929 -3.70 13.11 -39.46
C PRO A 929 -2.37 12.54 -39.97
N ARG A 930 -1.46 12.20 -39.04
CA ARG A 930 -0.15 11.62 -39.38
C ARG A 930 -0.27 10.09 -39.42
N GLU A 931 -0.57 9.55 -40.60
CA GLU A 931 -0.75 8.11 -40.82
C GLU A 931 0.47 7.28 -40.32
N PRO A 932 0.24 6.18 -39.58
CA PRO A 932 1.28 5.20 -39.28
C PRO A 932 1.67 4.38 -40.52
N TYR A 933 2.93 3.94 -40.57
CA TYR A 933 3.47 2.95 -41.51
C TYR A 933 3.47 3.31 -43.03
N ARG A 934 4.55 3.95 -43.48
CA ARG A 934 5.08 3.72 -44.84
C ARG A 934 6.05 2.54 -44.83
N SER A 935 5.61 1.38 -45.29
CA SER A 935 6.46 0.23 -45.54
C SER A 935 7.37 0.47 -46.77
N ARG A 936 8.62 0.00 -46.70
CA ARG A 936 9.58 0.09 -47.82
C ARG A 936 9.38 -1.09 -48.78
N SER A 937 8.58 -0.89 -49.83
CA SER A 937 8.53 -1.77 -51.01
C SER A 937 8.49 -0.95 -52.32
N PRO A 938 9.21 -1.34 -53.40
CA PRO A 938 9.32 -0.49 -54.60
C PRO A 938 8.11 -0.66 -55.54
N GLY A 939 7.35 0.42 -55.74
CA GLY A 939 6.25 0.45 -56.72
C GLY A 939 6.74 0.48 -58.17
N ARG A 940 6.19 -0.38 -59.03
CA ARG A 940 6.38 -0.28 -60.50
C ARG A 940 5.51 0.83 -61.08
N ARG A 941 5.99 1.40 -62.19
CA ARG A 941 5.43 2.51 -62.99
C ARG A 941 3.90 2.49 -63.22
N GLY A 942 3.32 3.70 -63.23
CA GLY A 942 2.11 4.06 -63.99
C GLY A 942 0.83 4.21 -63.15
N GLY A 943 -0.01 5.24 -63.36
CA GLY A 943 0.17 6.42 -64.20
C GLY A 943 -1.11 7.26 -64.37
N TYR A 944 -0.94 8.59 -64.46
CA TYR A 944 -1.94 9.61 -64.81
C TYR A 944 -3.15 9.87 -63.88
N HIS A 945 -3.39 11.18 -63.69
CA HIS A 945 -4.59 11.88 -63.17
C HIS A 945 -5.64 12.01 -64.33
N PRO A 946 -6.79 12.74 -64.22
CA PRO A 946 -7.48 13.33 -63.06
C PRO A 946 -9.06 13.24 -63.07
N TYR A 947 -9.67 13.89 -62.05
CA TYR A 947 -10.85 14.79 -62.09
C TYR A 947 -12.32 14.30 -62.09
N GLU A 948 -13.14 15.24 -61.59
CA GLU A 948 -14.60 15.46 -61.59
C GLU A 948 -15.47 14.50 -60.76
N GLU A 949 -16.32 14.89 -59.78
CA GLU A 949 -16.98 16.14 -59.31
C GLU A 949 -18.52 16.19 -59.57
N TYR A 950 -19.23 16.85 -58.65
CA TYR A 950 -20.60 17.37 -58.71
C TYR A 950 -21.87 16.48 -58.53
N ASP A 951 -22.45 16.65 -57.33
CA ASP A 951 -23.81 17.22 -57.10
C ASP A 951 -25.09 16.35 -56.97
N ARG A 952 -25.68 16.47 -55.76
CA ARG A 952 -27.10 16.85 -55.45
C ARG A 952 -28.31 15.90 -55.60
N ARG A 953 -29.13 15.99 -54.53
CA ARG A 953 -30.62 15.93 -54.43
C ARG A 953 -31.32 14.56 -54.53
N GLY A 954 -32.21 14.30 -53.58
CA GLY A 954 -33.25 13.26 -53.65
C GLY A 954 -33.85 12.95 -52.28
N ALA A 955 -35.17 13.00 -52.13
CA ALA A 955 -35.90 12.67 -50.90
C ALA A 955 -36.67 11.34 -51.06
N PRO A 956 -37.04 10.65 -49.95
CA PRO A 956 -37.80 9.38 -49.97
C PRO A 956 -39.33 9.68 -50.08
N PRO A 957 -40.27 8.72 -49.92
CA PRO A 957 -40.16 7.27 -49.71
C PRO A 957 -41.07 6.42 -50.63
N ARG A 958 -40.94 5.08 -50.55
CA ARG A 958 -42.05 4.09 -50.52
C ARG A 958 -41.49 2.70 -50.22
N GLY A 959 -42.29 1.83 -49.59
CA GLY A 959 -41.85 0.49 -49.19
C GLY A 959 -42.85 -0.61 -49.60
N TYR A 960 -42.37 -1.84 -49.62
CA TYR A 960 -43.18 -3.06 -49.68
C TYR A 960 -42.38 -4.22 -49.07
N SER A 961 -43.07 -5.21 -48.48
CA SER A 961 -42.44 -6.43 -47.98
C SER A 961 -43.38 -7.61 -48.23
N PRO A 962 -42.90 -8.65 -48.92
CA PRO A 962 -43.20 -10.00 -48.47
C PRO A 962 -42.04 -11.00 -48.63
N ARG A 963 -41.83 -11.73 -47.54
CA ARG A 963 -41.40 -13.14 -47.40
C ARG A 963 -41.23 -14.04 -48.66
N ASN A 964 -40.24 -14.94 -48.52
CA ASN A 964 -40.10 -16.28 -49.12
C ASN A 964 -39.67 -16.35 -50.63
N HIS A 965 -39.22 -17.48 -51.21
CA HIS A 965 -39.11 -18.89 -50.75
C HIS A 965 -37.79 -19.57 -51.22
N TYR A 966 -37.10 -20.25 -50.30
CA TYR A 966 -36.55 -21.63 -50.39
C TYR A 966 -35.74 -22.11 -51.61
N ARG A 967 -34.65 -22.84 -51.32
CA ARG A 967 -34.53 -24.23 -51.83
C ARG A 967 -33.86 -25.19 -50.85
N GLU A 968 -34.47 -26.37 -50.72
CA GLU A 968 -33.95 -27.74 -50.42
C GLU A 968 -32.62 -27.94 -49.65
N ARG A 969 -32.48 -28.92 -48.73
CA ARG A 969 -33.25 -30.17 -48.55
C ARG A 969 -33.06 -30.80 -47.15
N SER A 970 -34.09 -31.48 -46.65
CA SER A 970 -33.96 -32.49 -45.57
C SER A 970 -34.97 -33.63 -45.79
N PRO A 971 -34.59 -34.88 -45.51
CA PRO A 971 -35.46 -35.77 -44.72
C PRO A 971 -34.67 -36.38 -43.55
N ALA A 972 -35.09 -36.19 -42.29
CA ALA A 972 -36.14 -36.94 -41.57
C ALA A 972 -35.52 -38.14 -40.81
N SER A 973 -36.05 -38.67 -39.69
CA SER A 973 -37.44 -38.91 -39.24
C SER A 973 -37.38 -39.27 -37.74
N ARG A 974 -38.35 -39.08 -36.82
CA ARG A 974 -39.75 -38.56 -36.77
C ARG A 974 -40.03 -38.15 -35.29
N ARG A 975 -40.87 -37.14 -34.97
CA ARG A 975 -42.35 -37.17 -34.74
C ARG A 975 -42.82 -38.17 -33.65
N ASP A 976 -43.74 -37.85 -32.74
CA ASP A 976 -44.48 -36.60 -32.45
C ASP A 976 -45.07 -36.58 -31.01
N TYR A 977 -45.35 -35.37 -30.51
CA TYR A 977 -46.44 -34.91 -29.60
C TYR A 977 -47.23 -35.87 -28.69
N TYR A 978 -47.47 -35.44 -27.44
CA TYR A 978 -48.78 -34.85 -27.05
C TYR A 978 -48.66 -33.88 -25.85
N GLU A 979 -49.79 -33.42 -25.30
CA GLU A 979 -49.95 -32.12 -24.62
C GLU A 979 -50.56 -32.23 -23.19
N ARG A 980 -50.21 -31.25 -22.33
CA ARG A 980 -51.04 -30.65 -21.25
C ARG A 980 -51.33 -31.42 -19.92
N ASP A 981 -51.70 -30.60 -18.93
CA ASP A 981 -52.50 -30.83 -17.70
C ASP A 981 -51.91 -31.52 -16.43
N SER A 982 -51.21 -30.70 -15.64
CA SER A 982 -51.62 -30.28 -14.27
C SER A 982 -51.60 -31.24 -13.05
N TYR A 983 -51.66 -30.61 -11.86
CA TYR A 983 -51.86 -31.11 -10.48
C TYR A 983 -50.84 -32.09 -9.82
N GLY A 984 -50.27 -31.68 -8.69
CA GLY A 984 -50.27 -32.53 -7.46
C GLY A 984 -48.99 -33.27 -6.99
N ARG A 985 -48.28 -32.67 -6.01
CA ARG A 985 -47.54 -33.31 -4.87
C ARG A 985 -46.75 -34.64 -5.07
N ARG A 986 -45.41 -34.57 -4.93
CA ARG A 986 -44.53 -35.32 -3.95
C ARG A 986 -43.13 -35.68 -4.51
N SER A 987 -42.12 -35.41 -3.68
CA SER A 987 -40.79 -36.07 -3.60
C SER A 987 -39.75 -35.84 -4.72
N PRO A 988 -38.44 -35.82 -4.40
CA PRO A 988 -37.37 -35.47 -5.34
C PRO A 988 -36.78 -36.67 -6.12
N PRO A 989 -36.16 -36.44 -7.30
CA PRO A 989 -35.50 -37.47 -8.09
C PRO A 989 -34.07 -37.80 -7.59
N PRO A 990 -33.53 -39.00 -7.92
CA PRO A 990 -32.18 -39.42 -7.54
C PRO A 990 -31.08 -38.78 -8.43
N ARG A 991 -29.85 -38.71 -7.88
CA ARG A 991 -28.64 -38.33 -8.65
C ARG A 991 -28.05 -39.56 -9.37
N SER A 992 -27.60 -39.36 -10.61
CA SER A 992 -26.78 -40.32 -11.37
C SER A 992 -25.28 -40.16 -11.06
N ARG A 993 -24.49 -41.18 -11.43
CA ARG A 993 -23.07 -41.36 -11.08
C ARG A 993 -22.13 -40.32 -11.69
N ILE A 994 -21.02 -40.11 -10.97
CA ILE A 994 -19.69 -39.84 -11.53
C ILE A 994 -18.75 -40.86 -10.85
N ASP A 995 -17.77 -41.39 -11.58
CA ASP A 995 -17.01 -42.56 -11.13
C ASP A 995 -15.63 -42.21 -10.52
N ASP A 996 -15.28 -43.00 -9.50
CA ASP A 996 -13.97 -43.40 -9.01
C ASP A 996 -12.75 -42.45 -9.03
N TYR A 997 -12.36 -42.00 -7.83
CA TYR A 997 -10.95 -42.10 -7.36
C TYR A 997 -10.93 -42.43 -5.85
N PRO A 998 -9.99 -43.23 -5.31
CA PRO A 998 -10.14 -43.83 -3.97
C PRO A 998 -9.78 -42.88 -2.81
N HIS A 999 -10.60 -42.88 -1.76
CA HIS A 999 -10.29 -42.25 -0.47
C HIS A 999 -9.78 -43.26 0.58
N PRO A 1000 -8.85 -42.87 1.48
CA PRO A 1000 -8.41 -43.72 2.59
C PRO A 1000 -9.51 -43.92 3.65
N PRO A 1001 -9.50 -45.04 4.39
CA PRO A 1001 -10.62 -45.45 5.24
C PRO A 1001 -10.78 -44.58 6.49
N ARG A 1002 -11.94 -43.92 6.62
CA ARG A 1002 -12.37 -43.28 7.87
C ARG A 1002 -12.90 -44.33 8.86
N ARG A 1003 -12.55 -44.20 10.13
CA ARG A 1003 -13.15 -44.98 11.22
C ARG A 1003 -14.54 -44.41 11.57
N PRO A 1004 -15.47 -45.23 12.10
CA PRO A 1004 -16.76 -44.73 12.60
C PRO A 1004 -16.58 -43.72 13.74
N TYR A 1005 -17.52 -42.79 13.83
CA TYR A 1005 -17.73 -41.92 14.98
C TYR A 1005 -18.99 -42.43 15.69
N ASP A 1006 -18.90 -42.79 16.97
CA ASP A 1006 -20.07 -43.11 17.77
C ASP A 1006 -20.77 -41.82 18.22
N ASP A 1007 -22.08 -41.79 18.09
CA ASP A 1007 -22.93 -40.67 18.50
C ASP A 1007 -23.72 -41.11 19.75
N GLY A 1008 -23.43 -40.50 20.90
CA GLY A 1008 -23.82 -41.07 22.19
C GLY A 1008 -23.86 -40.06 23.33
N TYR A 1009 -25.06 -39.55 23.62
CA TYR A 1009 -25.34 -38.76 24.82
C TYR A 1009 -26.66 -39.21 25.48
N ASP A 1010 -26.63 -40.34 26.19
CA ASP A 1010 -27.70 -40.76 27.10
C ASP A 1010 -27.68 -39.87 28.36
N PRO A 1011 -28.76 -39.13 28.69
CA PRO A 1011 -28.80 -38.23 29.85
C PRO A 1011 -28.75 -38.91 31.24
N ARG A 1012 -28.51 -40.22 31.37
CA ARG A 1012 -28.66 -40.97 32.64
C ARG A 1012 -27.41 -41.71 33.13
N GLY A 1013 -26.25 -41.52 32.51
CA GLY A 1013 -24.97 -42.09 32.99
C GLY A 1013 -24.36 -41.35 34.19
N PRO A 1014 -23.64 -42.03 35.11
CA PRO A 1014 -22.83 -41.37 36.14
C PRO A 1014 -21.59 -40.69 35.53
N PRO A 1015 -21.05 -39.62 36.15
CA PRO A 1015 -19.95 -38.85 35.58
C PRO A 1015 -18.63 -39.65 35.53
N PRO A 1016 -17.78 -39.44 34.50
CA PRO A 1016 -16.48 -40.11 34.39
C PRO A 1016 -15.48 -39.59 35.45
N PRO A 1017 -14.48 -40.40 35.82
CA PRO A 1017 -13.41 -39.97 36.72
C PRO A 1017 -12.52 -38.89 36.07
N PRO A 1018 -11.85 -38.04 36.87
CA PRO A 1018 -11.01 -36.96 36.34
C PRO A 1018 -9.84 -37.49 35.51
N PRO A 1019 -9.49 -36.84 34.37
CA PRO A 1019 -8.33 -37.22 33.57
C PRO A 1019 -7.03 -37.20 34.38
N ARG A 1020 -6.14 -38.17 34.09
CA ARG A 1020 -4.76 -38.14 34.59
C ARG A 1020 -4.00 -37.00 33.92
N HIS A 1021 -3.03 -36.42 34.64
CA HIS A 1021 -2.12 -35.44 34.08
C HIS A 1021 -1.46 -35.96 32.79
N TYR A 1022 -1.46 -35.10 31.77
CA TYR A 1022 -0.43 -35.11 30.72
C TYR A 1022 0.60 -34.04 31.10
N ASP A 1023 1.87 -34.35 30.88
CA ASP A 1023 2.98 -33.49 31.32
C ASP A 1023 3.06 -32.18 30.50
N ASP A 1024 3.31 -31.08 31.21
CA ASP A 1024 3.56 -29.75 30.63
C ASP A 1024 5.01 -29.66 30.11
N PRO A 1025 5.24 -29.46 28.80
CA PRO A 1025 6.59 -29.36 28.24
C PRO A 1025 7.37 -28.09 28.68
N TYR A 1026 6.70 -27.10 29.29
CA TYR A 1026 7.25 -25.76 29.56
C TYR A 1026 7.45 -25.44 31.05
N ALA A 1027 7.45 -26.47 31.92
CA ALA A 1027 7.98 -26.33 33.27
C ALA A 1027 9.49 -25.98 33.23
N PRO A 1028 9.95 -24.85 33.84
CA PRO A 1028 11.30 -24.33 33.63
C PRO A 1028 12.39 -25.21 34.25
N ARG A 1029 13.31 -25.72 33.42
CA ARG A 1029 14.45 -26.53 33.87
C ARG A 1029 15.49 -25.68 34.60
N GLN A 1030 15.72 -25.99 35.87
CA GLN A 1030 16.76 -25.35 36.68
C GLN A 1030 18.16 -25.84 36.28
N TYR A 1031 19.11 -24.91 36.14
CA TYR A 1031 20.53 -25.24 35.92
C TYR A 1031 21.17 -25.78 37.20
N GLY A 1032 21.67 -27.02 37.17
CA GLY A 1032 22.45 -27.58 38.26
C GLY A 1032 23.90 -27.09 38.26
N ARG A 1033 24.41 -26.66 39.43
CA ARG A 1033 25.85 -26.55 39.72
C ARG A 1033 26.30 -27.70 40.64
N PRO A 1034 27.60 -28.07 40.64
CA PRO A 1034 28.07 -29.34 41.19
C PRO A 1034 28.08 -29.42 42.72
N ARG A 1035 28.09 -30.66 43.25
CA ARG A 1035 28.15 -30.99 44.67
C ARG A 1035 29.54 -30.78 45.29
N SER A 1036 29.54 -30.38 46.56
CA SER A 1036 30.67 -30.49 47.51
C SER A 1036 30.12 -30.72 48.94
N PRO A 1037 30.96 -31.16 49.92
CA PRO A 1037 30.50 -31.90 51.12
C PRO A 1037 29.90 -31.06 52.28
N PRO A 1038 29.25 -31.70 53.29
CA PRO A 1038 28.31 -31.04 54.20
C PRO A 1038 28.89 -30.54 55.55
N PRO A 1039 28.25 -29.56 56.21
CA PRO A 1039 28.47 -29.17 57.60
C PRO A 1039 27.50 -29.87 58.60
N PRO A 1040 27.80 -29.91 59.92
CA PRO A 1040 26.94 -30.53 60.94
C PRO A 1040 26.10 -29.55 61.79
N ARG A 1041 24.92 -30.04 62.24
CA ARG A 1041 24.15 -29.76 63.49
C ARG A 1041 23.95 -28.32 64.05
N GLY A 1042 22.73 -28.07 64.53
CA GLY A 1042 22.31 -26.90 65.34
C GLY A 1042 21.25 -26.06 64.61
N ASP A 1043 19.93 -26.08 64.86
CA ASP A 1043 19.05 -26.26 66.04
C ASP A 1043 18.49 -24.91 66.56
N TYR A 1044 17.19 -24.87 66.90
CA TYR A 1044 16.32 -23.70 67.21
C TYR A 1044 16.14 -22.65 66.08
N GLY A 1045 14.99 -21.98 65.91
CA GLY A 1045 13.65 -22.17 66.51
C GLY A 1045 12.84 -20.85 66.65
N TYR A 1046 11.54 -20.88 66.33
CA TYR A 1046 10.51 -19.81 66.57
C TYR A 1046 10.72 -18.45 65.81
N ASP A 1047 9.70 -17.63 65.48
CA ASP A 1047 8.25 -17.84 65.25
C ASP A 1047 7.66 -16.67 64.38
N ARG A 1048 6.39 -16.77 63.98
CA ARG A 1048 5.41 -15.70 63.66
C ARG A 1048 5.86 -14.35 63.04
N ARG A 1049 5.39 -14.10 61.79
CA ARG A 1049 4.31 -13.13 61.37
C ARG A 1049 4.34 -11.65 61.85
N PRO A 1050 3.55 -10.72 61.23
CA PRO A 1050 3.12 -10.58 59.82
C PRO A 1050 3.13 -9.12 59.27
N TYR A 1051 2.82 -8.96 57.97
CA TYR A 1051 2.61 -7.68 57.23
C TYR A 1051 3.87 -6.80 57.08
N TRP A 1052 4.02 -6.01 56.00
CA TRP A 1052 3.06 -5.59 54.98
C TRP A 1052 3.35 -6.16 53.59
#